data_AF-A0AAX0WIU0-F1
#
_entry.id   AF-A0AAX0WIU0-F1
#
_cell.length_a   1.000
_cell.length_b   1.000
_cell.length_c   1.000
_cell.angle_alpha   90.00
_cell.angle_beta   90.00
_cell.angle_gamma   90.00
#
_symmetry.space_group_name_H-M   'P 1'
#
loop_
_entity.id
_entity.type
_entity.pdbx_description
1 polymer ?
#
loop_
_entity_poly.entity_id
_entity_poly.type
_entity_poly.pdbx_seq_one_letter_code
_entity_poly.pdbx_strand_id
1 'polypeptide(L)'
;MNPVNPLRPGFPKHKKSSSGGIIITIVLVLALAAGGVAYHRVSVQRKAAAAELAARKEAEAKAARARKAAELEAARRKAEERARAEAEEKARLEAERLAAEEATGKRQNKEPEVAEPSPEEPKEEPVVQEEDPRLEIFKKPVLLVSLKANNAANRKLFTDAFNLALETGRYDLYADFLRSNLERDAVKVIKFGKFDASMYDQSPYLMRANELYQLISKVGAETIQEQIKESSPRYFYPWLFSDPSDPLRLFLRTMAREQTPGEEWGGILRKWAEFWMKTSAMPRSRYSSLALACAMLNPRIASSPSKLRASSSTNISTTPLTLEQVFEYFMEMDEARELLTDISKLSPSELLFVVDVRLPRSEMDWARKKVRLTRKGWGGAYSMIRYRMDRAALGKDPYTNYTFQEILDEGGICMDQAYFAVNTAKCNGIPSAYVTGDGNRGPHAWVNLLTTDETWQSYGGYGYNTGHFSHPHNCKSKHESTLLQGMDKKVNGARLDTSLDYLSLADLFEEMQKPDCARVMLEAATQATPGSPLGWERLIALMGRPESGTKLEEWDELVAMIKRKFRSRPDYLAMAARVEDEYIFPMRDASTNKRHVARDLKKLEKETDEGRSDLTSAAIKRQADLLMENGDKAGVAALYRKSMKDYARRAEVFEALMGQYYEYVSQDQEAVLQMAKEAESSYNRYIRTKSGDYFKVKKEAAIQRRIAGYYEKGGNGKKADSLRKDAEKREKNSKKGIREEN
;
A
#
# COMPACT_ATOMS: atom_id res chain seq x y z
N MET A 1 53.09 32.78 35.04
CA MET A 1 54.02 33.69 34.33
C MET A 1 54.73 32.88 33.25
N ASN A 2 54.64 33.35 32.00
CA ASN A 2 55.35 32.87 30.79
C ASN A 2 56.88 32.75 31.03
N PRO A 3 57.69 32.01 30.24
CA PRO A 3 57.77 32.21 28.77
C PRO A 3 58.30 31.06 27.87
N VAL A 4 58.42 31.44 26.60
CA VAL A 4 58.76 30.77 25.34
C VAL A 4 60.28 30.56 25.13
N ASN A 5 60.63 29.42 24.50
CA ASN A 5 61.85 29.03 23.73
C ASN A 5 63.26 29.17 24.36
N PRO A 6 64.19 28.24 24.05
CA PRO A 6 65.12 28.48 22.93
C PRO A 6 65.63 27.24 22.14
N LEU A 7 66.34 27.52 21.03
CA LEU A 7 66.95 26.63 20.03
C LEU A 7 68.42 26.27 20.33
N ARG A 8 68.77 24.95 20.20
CA ARG A 8 69.96 24.21 19.63
C ARG A 8 71.41 24.77 19.72
N PRO A 9 72.50 23.99 19.42
CA PRO A 9 72.72 22.55 19.06
C PRO A 9 73.84 21.85 19.92
N GLY A 10 74.15 20.53 19.93
CA GLY A 10 74.50 19.57 18.86
C GLY A 10 75.27 18.33 19.42
N PHE A 11 75.74 17.43 18.52
CA PHE A 11 76.57 16.18 18.66
C PHE A 11 75.83 14.81 18.62
N PRO A 12 76.48 13.68 18.20
CA PRO A 12 76.92 13.35 16.84
C PRO A 12 76.52 11.91 16.36
N LYS A 13 76.85 11.56 15.12
CA LYS A 13 76.62 10.24 14.46
C LYS A 13 77.87 9.34 14.50
N HIS A 14 77.69 8.02 14.51
CA HIS A 14 78.51 7.08 13.72
C HIS A 14 77.74 5.82 13.24
N LYS A 15 78.09 5.35 12.04
CA LYS A 15 77.48 4.30 11.17
C LYS A 15 78.07 2.88 11.41
N LYS A 16 77.29 1.81 11.16
CA LYS A 16 77.39 0.92 9.95
C LYS A 16 76.52 -0.36 10.01
N SER A 17 75.89 -0.64 8.86
CA SER A 17 75.62 -1.95 8.20
C SER A 17 74.66 -2.99 8.82
N SER A 18 73.53 -3.24 8.11
CA SER A 18 72.89 -4.56 8.01
C SER A 18 71.97 -4.62 6.79
N SER A 19 72.53 -4.93 5.63
CA SER A 19 71.82 -5.24 4.39
C SER A 19 71.17 -6.64 4.39
N GLY A 20 71.40 -7.47 5.40
CA GLY A 20 70.79 -8.80 5.54
C GLY A 20 69.35 -8.77 6.06
N GLY A 21 69.03 -7.83 6.96
CA GLY A 21 67.68 -7.70 7.50
C GLY A 21 66.64 -7.28 6.46
N ILE A 22 67.04 -6.41 5.51
CA ILE A 22 66.13 -5.88 4.48
C ILE A 22 65.76 -6.96 3.46
N ILE A 23 66.71 -7.82 3.04
CA ILE A 23 66.41 -8.89 2.07
C ILE A 23 65.50 -9.95 2.68
N ILE A 24 65.75 -10.38 3.92
CA ILE A 24 64.89 -11.35 4.62
C ILE A 24 63.48 -10.78 4.84
N THR A 25 63.37 -9.49 5.15
CA THR A 25 62.06 -8.81 5.31
C THR A 25 61.32 -8.75 3.97
N ILE A 26 61.99 -8.42 2.87
CA ILE A 26 61.38 -8.41 1.53
C ILE A 26 60.90 -9.81 1.12
N VAL A 27 61.71 -10.85 1.36
CA VAL A 27 61.33 -12.24 1.06
C VAL A 27 60.13 -12.69 1.90
N LEU A 28 60.08 -12.34 3.19
CA LEU A 28 58.93 -12.63 4.06
C LEU A 28 57.66 -11.89 3.61
N VAL A 29 57.76 -10.62 3.23
CA VAL A 29 56.63 -9.83 2.72
C VAL A 29 56.12 -10.39 1.40
N LEU A 30 57.00 -10.80 0.49
CA LEU A 30 56.62 -11.42 -0.78
C LEU A 30 56.00 -12.81 -0.57
N ALA A 31 56.51 -13.62 0.36
CA ALA A 31 55.93 -14.92 0.70
C ALA A 31 54.54 -14.79 1.35
N LEU A 32 54.35 -13.81 2.24
CA LEU A 32 53.04 -13.50 2.84
C LEU A 32 52.06 -12.94 1.80
N ALA A 33 52.51 -12.10 0.88
CA ALA A 33 51.68 -11.60 -0.22
C ALA A 33 51.27 -12.73 -1.17
N ALA A 34 52.20 -13.61 -1.56
CA ALA A 34 51.91 -14.78 -2.39
C ALA A 34 50.96 -15.77 -1.70
N GLY A 35 51.17 -16.03 -0.40
CA GLY A 35 50.27 -16.85 0.43
C GLY A 35 48.88 -16.23 0.56
N GLY A 36 48.79 -14.90 0.72
CA GLY A 36 47.53 -14.15 0.77
C GLY A 36 46.76 -14.20 -0.55
N VAL A 37 47.46 -14.08 -1.69
CA VAL A 37 46.84 -14.19 -3.03
C VAL A 37 46.37 -15.63 -3.31
N ALA A 38 47.17 -16.64 -2.95
CA ALA A 38 46.78 -18.05 -3.09
C ALA A 38 45.57 -18.39 -2.20
N TYR A 39 45.58 -17.95 -0.93
CA TYR A 39 44.45 -18.12 -0.01
C TYR A 39 43.20 -17.41 -0.52
N HIS A 40 43.33 -16.17 -1.02
CA HIS A 40 42.21 -15.42 -1.58
C HIS A 40 41.62 -16.16 -2.78
N ARG A 41 42.45 -16.66 -3.71
CA ARG A 41 41.99 -17.40 -4.89
C ARG A 41 41.27 -18.70 -4.53
N VAL A 42 41.80 -19.46 -3.59
CA VAL A 42 41.14 -20.69 -3.07
C VAL A 42 39.85 -20.35 -2.33
N SER A 43 39.81 -19.25 -1.56
CA SER A 43 38.59 -18.81 -0.87
C SER A 43 37.49 -18.39 -1.85
N VAL A 44 37.85 -17.71 -2.95
CA VAL A 44 36.92 -17.30 -4.00
C VAL A 44 36.41 -18.52 -4.76
N GLN A 45 37.27 -19.48 -5.08
CA GLN A 45 36.87 -20.74 -5.72
C GLN A 45 35.93 -21.57 -4.82
N ARG A 46 36.21 -21.66 -3.51
CA ARG A 46 35.32 -22.35 -2.56
C ARG A 46 33.97 -21.64 -2.42
N LYS A 47 33.96 -20.30 -2.41
CA LYS A 47 32.70 -19.52 -2.40
C LYS A 47 31.91 -19.71 -3.70
N ALA A 48 32.57 -19.75 -4.85
CA ALA A 48 31.93 -20.01 -6.13
C ALA A 48 31.33 -21.44 -6.19
N ALA A 49 32.07 -22.44 -5.75
CA ALA A 49 31.59 -23.82 -5.69
C ALA A 49 30.43 -24.00 -4.71
N ALA A 50 30.47 -23.32 -3.55
CA ALA A 50 29.37 -23.32 -2.59
C ALA A 50 28.12 -22.62 -3.15
N ALA A 51 28.30 -21.51 -3.88
CA ALA A 51 27.21 -20.81 -4.55
C ALA A 51 26.58 -21.64 -5.68
N GLU A 52 27.40 -22.35 -6.46
CA GLU A 52 26.91 -23.25 -7.51
C GLU A 52 26.16 -24.44 -6.92
N LEU A 53 26.66 -25.04 -5.84
CA LEU A 53 25.96 -26.12 -5.13
C LEU A 53 24.64 -25.63 -4.52
N ALA A 54 24.60 -24.42 -3.97
CA ALA A 54 23.38 -23.81 -3.46
C ALA A 54 22.36 -23.56 -4.59
N ALA A 55 22.82 -23.04 -5.73
CA ALA A 55 21.98 -22.82 -6.91
C ALA A 55 21.42 -24.14 -7.48
N ARG A 56 22.21 -25.22 -7.51
CA ARG A 56 21.73 -26.55 -7.91
C ARG A 56 20.68 -27.11 -6.95
N LYS A 57 20.91 -27.02 -5.64
CA LYS A 57 19.93 -27.44 -4.62
C LYS A 57 18.64 -26.63 -4.69
N GLU A 58 18.74 -25.33 -4.96
CA GLU A 58 17.57 -24.47 -5.15
C GLU A 58 16.82 -24.82 -6.44
N ALA A 59 17.52 -25.09 -7.54
CA ALA A 59 16.93 -25.54 -8.79
C ALA A 59 16.23 -26.90 -8.64
N GLU A 60 16.83 -27.86 -7.93
CA GLU A 60 16.22 -29.16 -7.60
C GLU A 60 15.00 -28.98 -6.70
N ALA A 61 15.06 -28.14 -5.68
CA ALA A 61 13.92 -27.83 -4.82
C ALA A 61 12.78 -27.17 -5.60
N LYS A 62 13.10 -26.27 -6.54
CA LYS A 62 12.13 -25.64 -7.45
C LYS A 62 11.51 -26.64 -8.41
N ALA A 63 12.30 -27.57 -8.96
CA ALA A 63 11.81 -28.65 -9.80
C ALA A 63 10.92 -29.64 -9.03
N ALA A 64 11.27 -29.98 -7.79
CA ALA A 64 10.46 -30.83 -6.92
C ALA A 64 9.12 -30.16 -6.55
N ARG A 65 9.13 -28.85 -6.26
CA ARG A 65 7.91 -28.07 -6.05
C ARG A 65 7.04 -28.01 -7.30
N ALA A 66 7.64 -27.85 -8.49
CA ALA A 66 6.91 -27.85 -9.75
C ALA A 66 6.27 -29.21 -10.05
N ARG A 67 6.97 -30.33 -9.79
CA ARG A 67 6.41 -31.68 -9.94
C ARG A 67 5.26 -31.92 -8.98
N LYS A 68 5.41 -31.54 -7.70
CA LYS A 68 4.34 -31.66 -6.71
C LYS A 68 3.13 -30.80 -7.05
N ALA A 69 3.35 -29.60 -7.60
CA ALA A 69 2.26 -28.73 -8.08
C ALA A 69 1.53 -29.35 -9.28
N ALA A 70 2.26 -29.93 -10.24
CA ALA A 70 1.67 -30.63 -11.39
C ALA A 70 0.88 -31.88 -10.98
N GLU A 71 1.36 -32.65 -10.00
CA GLU A 71 0.63 -33.78 -9.41
C GLU A 71 -0.65 -33.31 -8.70
N LEU A 72 -0.59 -32.21 -7.95
CA LEU A 72 -1.75 -31.64 -7.27
C LEU A 72 -2.79 -31.11 -8.28
N GLU A 73 -2.34 -30.49 -9.37
CA GLU A 73 -3.22 -30.02 -10.45
C GLU A 73 -3.86 -31.20 -11.20
N ALA A 74 -3.11 -32.26 -11.49
CA ALA A 74 -3.64 -33.47 -12.09
C ALA A 74 -4.66 -34.17 -11.18
N ALA A 75 -4.39 -34.23 -9.87
CA ALA A 75 -5.31 -34.75 -8.88
C ALA A 75 -6.58 -33.89 -8.78
N ARG A 76 -6.45 -32.56 -8.87
CA ARG A 76 -7.59 -31.63 -8.89
C ARG A 76 -8.46 -31.84 -10.12
N ARG A 77 -7.88 -31.91 -11.32
CA ARG A 77 -8.63 -32.19 -12.57
C ARG A 77 -9.39 -33.51 -12.49
N LYS A 78 -8.76 -34.55 -11.95
CA LYS A 78 -9.41 -35.86 -11.78
C LYS A 78 -10.54 -35.83 -10.74
N ALA A 79 -10.41 -35.01 -9.70
CA ALA A 79 -11.48 -34.80 -8.71
C ALA A 79 -12.64 -33.98 -9.30
N GLU A 80 -12.33 -32.96 -10.10
CA GLU A 80 -13.31 -32.15 -10.86
C GLU A 80 -14.09 -33.01 -11.86
N GLU A 81 -13.43 -33.91 -12.60
CA GLU A 81 -14.11 -34.86 -13.50
C GLU A 81 -15.06 -35.82 -12.76
N ARG A 82 -14.66 -36.30 -11.58
CA ARG A 82 -15.53 -37.14 -10.73
C ARG A 82 -16.74 -36.38 -10.20
N ALA A 83 -16.52 -35.17 -9.70
CA ALA A 83 -17.61 -34.31 -9.23
C ALA A 83 -18.59 -33.96 -10.35
N ARG A 84 -18.10 -33.79 -11.59
CA ARG A 84 -18.96 -33.60 -12.77
C ARG A 84 -19.81 -34.83 -13.07
N ALA A 85 -19.22 -36.03 -13.02
CA ALA A 85 -19.95 -37.28 -13.25
C ALA A 85 -21.03 -37.51 -12.17
N GLU A 86 -20.72 -37.25 -10.90
CA GLU A 86 -21.67 -37.35 -9.79
C GLU A 86 -22.80 -36.31 -9.91
N ALA A 87 -22.49 -35.09 -10.37
CA ALA A 87 -23.49 -34.05 -10.62
C ALA A 87 -24.42 -34.38 -11.79
N GLU A 88 -23.89 -34.91 -12.90
CA GLU A 88 -24.68 -35.38 -14.04
C GLU A 88 -25.60 -36.56 -13.65
N GLU A 89 -25.11 -37.49 -12.82
CA GLU A 89 -25.91 -38.59 -12.30
C GLU A 89 -27.04 -38.10 -11.37
N LYS A 90 -26.72 -37.17 -10.46
CA LYS A 90 -27.72 -36.59 -9.55
C LYS A 90 -28.79 -35.79 -10.30
N ALA A 91 -28.39 -35.03 -11.33
CA ALA A 91 -29.33 -34.32 -12.20
C ALA A 91 -30.24 -35.28 -12.99
N ARG A 92 -29.71 -36.42 -13.44
CA ARG A 92 -30.50 -37.48 -14.09
C ARG A 92 -31.55 -38.06 -13.15
N LEU A 93 -31.16 -38.40 -11.91
CA LEU A 93 -32.06 -38.95 -10.90
C LEU A 93 -33.14 -37.94 -10.48
N GLU A 94 -32.81 -36.66 -10.41
CA GLU A 94 -33.77 -35.60 -10.08
C GLU A 94 -34.77 -35.33 -11.23
N ALA A 95 -34.30 -35.38 -12.48
CA ALA A 95 -35.18 -35.33 -13.65
C ALA A 95 -36.16 -36.53 -13.70
N GLU A 96 -35.69 -37.73 -13.32
CA GLU A 96 -36.52 -38.93 -13.22
C GLU A 96 -37.56 -38.83 -12.08
N ARG A 97 -37.19 -38.24 -10.93
CA ARG A 97 -38.12 -37.96 -9.82
C ARG A 97 -39.22 -36.97 -10.23
N LEU A 98 -38.84 -35.87 -10.90
CA LEU A 98 -39.79 -34.87 -11.39
C LEU A 98 -40.76 -35.45 -12.43
N ALA A 99 -40.27 -36.31 -13.34
CA ALA A 99 -41.12 -37.01 -14.30
C ALA A 99 -42.12 -37.98 -13.62
N ALA A 100 -41.72 -38.62 -12.51
CA ALA A 100 -42.59 -39.49 -11.72
C ALA A 100 -43.66 -38.70 -10.94
N GLU A 101 -43.31 -37.53 -10.39
CA GLU A 101 -44.25 -36.61 -9.71
C GLU A 101 -45.27 -35.99 -10.69
N GLU A 102 -44.86 -35.68 -11.92
CA GLU A 102 -45.77 -35.16 -12.95
C GLU A 102 -46.78 -36.24 -13.43
N ALA A 103 -46.38 -37.52 -13.39
CA ALA A 103 -47.25 -38.65 -13.73
C ALA A 103 -48.30 -38.96 -12.64
N THR A 104 -47.99 -38.71 -11.37
CA THR A 104 -48.94 -38.85 -10.25
C THR A 104 -49.87 -37.64 -10.12
N GLY A 105 -49.40 -36.42 -10.41
CA GLY A 105 -50.23 -35.20 -10.40
C GLY A 105 -51.37 -35.20 -11.41
N LYS A 106 -51.26 -35.92 -12.55
CA LYS A 106 -52.34 -36.03 -13.55
C LYS A 106 -53.48 -36.98 -13.16
N ARG A 107 -53.39 -37.72 -12.06
CA ARG A 107 -54.45 -38.66 -11.61
C ARG A 107 -55.39 -38.11 -10.54
N GLN A 108 -55.12 -36.94 -9.97
CA GLN A 108 -55.96 -36.33 -8.93
C GLN A 108 -56.55 -35.01 -9.43
N ASN A 109 -57.52 -35.09 -10.34
CA ASN A 109 -58.45 -33.98 -10.59
C ASN A 109 -59.79 -34.53 -11.09
N LYS A 110 -60.68 -34.84 -10.14
CA LYS A 110 -62.13 -35.01 -10.29
C LYS A 110 -62.80 -34.92 -8.90
N GLU A 111 -63.21 -33.69 -8.52
CA GLU A 111 -64.39 -33.21 -7.74
C GLU A 111 -65.04 -34.02 -6.58
N PRO A 112 -65.88 -33.40 -5.70
CA PRO A 112 -66.00 -31.99 -5.28
C PRO A 112 -66.22 -31.76 -3.75
N GLU A 113 -66.32 -30.47 -3.43
CA GLU A 113 -66.60 -29.66 -2.22
C GLU A 113 -67.75 -30.08 -1.27
N VAL A 114 -67.53 -29.97 0.06
CA VAL A 114 -68.56 -29.75 1.11
C VAL A 114 -67.99 -28.87 2.25
N ALA A 115 -68.85 -27.99 2.77
CA ALA A 115 -68.62 -26.82 3.62
C ALA A 115 -68.23 -27.04 5.11
N GLU A 116 -67.73 -25.95 5.72
CA GLU A 116 -67.18 -25.75 7.09
C GLU A 116 -68.13 -26.07 8.27
N PRO A 117 -67.62 -26.14 9.52
CA PRO A 117 -67.44 -24.92 10.34
C PRO A 117 -66.16 -24.84 11.19
N SER A 118 -65.76 -23.61 11.50
CA SER A 118 -64.70 -23.18 12.46
C SER A 118 -64.84 -23.81 13.86
N PRO A 119 -63.73 -24.08 14.57
CA PRO A 119 -63.48 -23.28 15.79
C PRO A 119 -61.99 -23.03 16.18
N GLU A 120 -61.82 -21.87 16.82
CA GLU A 120 -60.97 -21.54 17.98
C GLU A 120 -59.44 -21.75 18.00
N GLU A 121 -58.76 -20.65 18.31
CA GLU A 121 -57.32 -20.52 18.60
C GLU A 121 -56.85 -21.42 19.76
N PRO A 122 -55.81 -22.26 19.56
CA PRO A 122 -55.07 -22.84 20.67
C PRO A 122 -53.98 -21.88 21.12
N LYS A 123 -54.01 -21.58 22.42
CA LYS A 123 -52.99 -20.86 23.19
C LYS A 123 -51.59 -21.45 22.94
N GLU A 124 -50.63 -20.58 22.65
CA GLU A 124 -49.20 -20.90 22.61
C GLU A 124 -48.72 -21.36 23.99
N GLU A 125 -48.40 -22.66 24.12
CA GLU A 125 -47.44 -23.14 25.12
C GLU A 125 -46.03 -22.94 24.55
N PRO A 126 -45.03 -22.55 25.37
CA PRO A 126 -43.68 -22.34 24.89
C PRO A 126 -43.08 -23.68 24.50
N VAL A 127 -42.93 -23.91 23.19
CA VAL A 127 -42.14 -25.03 22.67
C VAL A 127 -40.68 -24.76 23.08
N VAL A 128 -40.20 -25.51 24.07
CA VAL A 128 -38.76 -25.65 24.32
C VAL A 128 -38.17 -26.30 23.07
N GLN A 129 -37.47 -25.52 22.25
CA GLN A 129 -36.69 -26.06 21.14
C GLN A 129 -35.60 -26.97 21.74
N GLU A 130 -35.72 -28.28 21.60
CA GLU A 130 -34.64 -29.20 21.91
C GLU A 130 -33.43 -28.83 21.04
N GLU A 131 -32.33 -28.39 21.66
CA GLU A 131 -31.09 -28.09 20.95
C GLU A 131 -30.56 -29.36 20.26
N ASP A 132 -30.19 -29.26 18.99
CA ASP A 132 -29.63 -30.38 18.21
C ASP A 132 -28.46 -31.01 19.00
N PRO A 133 -28.56 -32.29 19.43
CA PRO A 133 -27.56 -32.91 20.30
C PRO A 133 -26.17 -33.00 19.67
N ARG A 134 -26.06 -32.82 18.35
CA ARG A 134 -24.77 -32.73 17.64
C ARG A 134 -23.98 -31.48 18.02
N LEU A 135 -24.64 -30.40 18.47
CA LEU A 135 -24.00 -29.13 18.86
C LEU A 135 -23.06 -29.26 20.07
N GLU A 136 -23.18 -30.33 20.85
CA GLU A 136 -22.23 -30.71 21.91
C GLU A 136 -20.78 -30.83 21.42
N ILE A 137 -20.56 -31.03 20.12
CA ILE A 137 -19.21 -31.04 19.54
C ILE A 137 -18.46 -29.72 19.78
N PHE A 138 -19.15 -28.58 19.84
CA PHE A 138 -18.56 -27.27 20.09
C PHE A 138 -18.06 -27.09 21.53
N LYS A 139 -18.45 -27.98 22.46
CA LYS A 139 -17.93 -28.00 23.84
C LYS A 139 -16.66 -28.83 23.99
N LYS A 140 -16.30 -29.64 22.98
CA LYS A 140 -15.12 -30.53 23.03
C LYS A 140 -13.85 -29.77 22.67
N PRO A 141 -12.80 -29.73 23.50
CA PRO A 141 -11.59 -28.99 23.18
C PRO A 141 -10.83 -29.62 22.00
N VAL A 142 -10.32 -28.77 21.09
CA VAL A 142 -9.46 -29.16 19.97
C VAL A 142 -8.08 -28.54 20.14
N LEU A 143 -7.02 -29.33 19.97
CA LEU A 143 -5.65 -28.84 20.13
C LEU A 143 -5.22 -28.09 18.86
N LEU A 144 -4.95 -26.80 18.98
CA LEU A 144 -4.47 -25.97 17.85
C LEU A 144 -2.94 -25.91 17.81
N VAL A 145 -2.30 -25.94 18.98
CA VAL A 145 -0.83 -25.85 19.12
C VAL A 145 -0.33 -26.95 20.06
N SER A 146 0.36 -27.94 19.50
CA SER A 146 1.16 -28.98 20.20
C SER A 146 1.68 -30.01 19.19
N LEU A 147 2.59 -30.89 19.63
CA LEU A 147 2.97 -32.10 18.89
C LEU A 147 1.78 -33.01 18.52
N LYS A 148 0.67 -32.94 19.27
CA LYS A 148 -0.55 -33.74 19.06
C LYS A 148 -1.62 -33.00 18.24
N ALA A 149 -1.41 -31.71 17.92
CA ALA A 149 -2.39 -30.91 17.16
C ALA A 149 -2.65 -31.50 15.77
N ASN A 150 -1.68 -32.23 15.21
CA ASN A 150 -1.82 -32.92 13.94
C ASN A 150 -2.14 -34.42 14.08
N ASN A 151 -2.73 -34.87 15.19
CA ASN A 151 -3.20 -36.25 15.32
C ASN A 151 -4.53 -36.44 14.58
N ALA A 152 -4.76 -37.63 14.01
CA ALA A 152 -5.94 -37.94 13.19
C ALA A 152 -7.28 -37.66 13.91
N ALA A 153 -7.38 -38.01 15.19
CA ALA A 153 -8.58 -37.74 16.00
C ALA A 153 -8.85 -36.23 16.18
N ASN A 154 -7.80 -35.44 16.38
CA ASN A 154 -7.90 -33.98 16.52
C ASN A 154 -8.32 -33.32 15.20
N ARG A 155 -7.75 -33.78 14.08
CA ARG A 155 -8.17 -33.35 12.73
C ARG A 155 -9.64 -33.63 12.48
N LYS A 156 -10.07 -34.86 12.78
CA LYS A 156 -11.46 -35.28 12.62
C LYS A 156 -12.39 -34.40 13.46
N LEU A 157 -12.06 -34.15 14.73
CA LEU A 157 -12.87 -33.27 15.58
C LEU A 157 -12.99 -31.85 15.01
N PHE A 158 -11.88 -31.25 14.57
CA PHE A 158 -11.90 -29.91 13.97
C PHE A 158 -12.78 -29.87 12.71
N THR A 159 -12.62 -30.86 11.82
CA THR A 159 -13.38 -30.97 10.57
C THR A 159 -14.86 -31.23 10.82
N ASP A 160 -15.20 -32.12 11.75
CA ASP A 160 -16.58 -32.43 12.11
C ASP A 160 -17.29 -31.19 12.70
N ALA A 161 -16.62 -30.44 13.58
CA ALA A 161 -17.17 -29.20 14.13
C ALA A 161 -17.39 -28.15 13.04
N PHE A 162 -16.42 -27.99 12.13
CA PHE A 162 -16.53 -27.08 11.00
C PHE A 162 -17.69 -27.46 10.06
N ASN A 163 -17.81 -28.73 9.69
CA ASN A 163 -18.90 -29.22 8.85
C ASN A 163 -20.26 -29.03 9.51
N LEU A 164 -20.37 -29.28 10.82
CA LEU A 164 -21.62 -29.04 11.56
C LEU A 164 -22.01 -27.57 11.54
N ALA A 165 -21.05 -26.65 11.63
CA ALA A 165 -21.32 -25.21 11.52
C ALA A 165 -21.85 -24.83 10.13
N LEU A 166 -21.30 -25.41 9.06
CA LEU A 166 -21.79 -25.22 7.69
C LEU A 166 -23.21 -25.79 7.50
N GLU A 167 -23.49 -26.96 8.08
CA GLU A 167 -24.79 -27.64 7.97
C GLU A 167 -25.90 -26.91 8.74
N THR A 168 -25.61 -26.50 9.97
CA THR A 168 -26.60 -25.94 10.91
C THR A 168 -26.70 -24.42 10.81
N GLY A 169 -25.69 -23.75 10.24
CA GLY A 169 -25.58 -22.30 10.23
C GLY A 169 -25.25 -21.69 11.60
N ARG A 170 -24.96 -22.49 12.65
CA ARG A 170 -24.61 -22.03 14.00
C ARG A 170 -23.17 -21.49 14.09
N TYR A 171 -22.89 -20.44 13.31
CA TYR A 171 -21.60 -19.76 13.29
C TYR A 171 -21.28 -19.03 14.60
N ASP A 172 -22.31 -18.67 15.37
CA ASP A 172 -22.20 -18.14 16.73
C ASP A 172 -21.47 -19.15 17.65
N LEU A 173 -22.00 -20.38 17.75
CA LEU A 173 -21.40 -21.43 18.57
C LEU A 173 -20.02 -21.85 18.04
N TYR A 174 -19.86 -21.86 16.72
CA TYR A 174 -18.57 -22.19 16.12
C TYR A 174 -17.50 -21.13 16.39
N ALA A 175 -17.87 -19.84 16.36
CA ALA A 175 -16.95 -18.75 16.72
C ALA A 175 -16.51 -18.84 18.18
N ASP A 176 -17.43 -19.15 19.10
CA ASP A 176 -17.11 -19.35 20.52
C ASP A 176 -16.21 -20.56 20.76
N PHE A 177 -16.47 -21.66 20.03
CA PHE A 177 -15.59 -22.83 20.01
C PHE A 177 -14.18 -22.45 19.53
N LEU A 178 -14.05 -21.73 18.41
CA LEU A 178 -12.75 -21.31 17.90
C LEU A 178 -12.04 -20.36 18.88
N ARG A 179 -12.75 -19.36 19.39
CA ARG A 179 -12.24 -18.38 20.35
C ARG A 179 -11.64 -19.07 21.56
N SER A 180 -12.40 -19.95 22.20
CA SER A 180 -11.98 -20.66 23.42
C SER A 180 -10.73 -21.52 23.20
N ASN A 181 -10.63 -22.18 22.05
CA ASN A 181 -9.45 -22.97 21.71
C ASN A 181 -8.24 -22.10 21.33
N LEU A 182 -8.45 -20.99 20.63
CA LEU A 182 -7.40 -20.02 20.29
C LEU A 182 -6.85 -19.32 21.55
N GLU A 183 -7.72 -18.89 22.48
CA GLU A 183 -7.34 -18.25 23.74
C GLU A 183 -6.41 -19.14 24.58
N ARG A 184 -6.69 -20.45 24.58
CA ARG A 184 -5.91 -21.46 25.28
C ARG A 184 -4.59 -21.79 24.58
N ASP A 185 -4.60 -21.94 23.27
CA ASP A 185 -3.48 -22.57 22.54
C ASP A 185 -2.57 -21.58 21.79
N ALA A 186 -3.07 -20.45 21.28
CA ALA A 186 -2.27 -19.54 20.45
C ALA A 186 -1.02 -19.03 21.18
N VAL A 187 -1.13 -18.75 22.49
CA VAL A 187 0.01 -18.31 23.32
C VAL A 187 1.18 -19.29 23.35
N LYS A 188 0.96 -20.57 23.03
CA LYS A 188 2.01 -21.59 23.03
C LYS A 188 3.03 -21.43 21.91
N VAL A 189 2.73 -20.62 20.89
CA VAL A 189 3.73 -20.22 19.88
C VAL A 189 4.68 -19.13 20.40
N ILE A 190 4.51 -18.68 21.64
CA ILE A 190 5.40 -17.75 22.33
C ILE A 190 6.12 -18.51 23.45
N LYS A 191 7.43 -18.57 23.36
CA LYS A 191 8.29 -19.28 24.30
C LYS A 191 9.37 -18.35 24.83
N PHE A 192 9.41 -18.18 26.16
CA PHE A 192 10.34 -17.26 26.84
C PHE A 192 10.31 -15.82 26.26
N GLY A 193 9.10 -15.31 26.00
CA GLY A 193 8.90 -13.97 25.44
C GLY A 193 9.35 -13.81 23.98
N LYS A 194 9.53 -14.91 23.24
CA LYS A 194 9.94 -14.90 21.83
C LYS A 194 9.02 -15.77 20.99
N PHE A 195 8.85 -15.39 19.73
CA PHE A 195 8.11 -16.19 18.77
C PHE A 195 8.84 -17.49 18.45
N ASP A 196 8.18 -18.63 18.67
CA ASP A 196 8.66 -19.97 18.34
C ASP A 196 8.12 -20.39 16.96
N ALA A 197 8.86 -19.99 15.91
CA ALA A 197 8.51 -20.30 14.53
C ALA A 197 8.39 -21.82 14.27
N SER A 198 9.18 -22.65 14.97
CA SER A 198 9.10 -24.11 14.82
C SER A 198 7.77 -24.65 15.36
N MET A 199 7.31 -24.14 16.50
CA MET A 199 6.00 -24.52 17.05
C MET A 199 4.85 -24.05 16.15
N TYR A 200 4.96 -22.84 15.61
CA TYR A 200 4.00 -22.30 14.64
C TYR A 200 3.91 -23.17 13.37
N ASP A 201 5.06 -23.50 12.76
CA ASP A 201 5.12 -24.32 11.53
C ASP A 201 4.56 -25.74 11.73
N GLN A 202 4.66 -26.27 12.95
CA GLN A 202 4.11 -27.58 13.32
C GLN A 202 2.61 -27.56 13.67
N SER A 203 1.96 -26.39 13.65
CA SER A 203 0.59 -26.16 14.11
C SER A 203 -0.35 -25.73 12.97
N PRO A 204 -0.65 -26.62 12.00
CA PRO A 204 -1.38 -26.24 10.78
C PRO A 204 -2.81 -25.74 11.02
N TYR A 205 -3.43 -26.12 12.14
CA TYR A 205 -4.79 -25.70 12.50
C TYR A 205 -4.86 -24.37 13.21
N LEU A 206 -3.74 -23.86 13.75
CA LEU A 206 -3.73 -22.57 14.45
C LEU A 206 -4.19 -21.44 13.52
N MET A 207 -3.54 -21.32 12.35
CA MET A 207 -3.93 -20.27 11.40
C MET A 207 -5.31 -20.52 10.82
N ARG A 208 -5.67 -21.77 10.52
CA ARG A 208 -7.01 -22.04 9.98
C ARG A 208 -8.11 -21.66 10.97
N ALA A 209 -7.94 -21.98 12.25
CA ALA A 209 -8.85 -21.58 13.31
C ALA A 209 -8.92 -20.05 13.45
N ASN A 210 -7.76 -19.37 13.41
CA ASN A 210 -7.70 -17.91 13.48
C ASN A 210 -8.41 -17.25 12.29
N GLU A 211 -8.19 -17.72 11.05
CA GLU A 211 -8.85 -17.20 9.85
C GLU A 211 -10.37 -17.28 9.93
N LEU A 212 -10.89 -18.46 10.32
CA LEU A 212 -12.33 -18.69 10.45
C LEU A 212 -12.91 -17.81 11.57
N TYR A 213 -12.21 -17.73 12.70
CA TYR A 213 -12.63 -16.89 13.82
C TYR A 213 -12.68 -15.42 13.45
N GLN A 214 -11.62 -14.89 12.84
CA GLN A 214 -11.52 -13.49 12.42
C GLN A 214 -12.62 -13.11 11.42
N LEU A 215 -12.93 -13.98 10.45
CA LEU A 215 -14.04 -13.69 9.54
C LEU A 215 -15.37 -13.62 10.28
N ILE A 216 -15.71 -14.64 11.08
CA ILE A 216 -17.01 -14.73 11.74
C ILE A 216 -17.17 -13.62 12.78
N SER A 217 -16.12 -13.30 13.54
CA SER A 217 -16.17 -12.29 14.60
C SER A 217 -16.32 -10.86 14.04
N LYS A 218 -15.70 -10.54 12.90
CA LYS A 218 -15.79 -9.20 12.28
C LYS A 218 -17.05 -9.00 11.45
N VAL A 219 -17.51 -10.04 10.76
CA VAL A 219 -18.73 -9.96 9.93
C VAL A 219 -20.00 -10.10 10.77
N GLY A 220 -19.94 -10.91 11.84
CA GLY A 220 -21.08 -11.29 12.66
C GLY A 220 -21.78 -12.54 12.13
N ALA A 221 -22.09 -13.47 13.03
CA ALA A 221 -22.78 -14.72 12.70
C ALA A 221 -24.17 -14.49 12.07
N GLU A 222 -24.92 -13.53 12.59
CA GLU A 222 -26.23 -13.12 12.06
C GLU A 222 -26.12 -12.62 10.62
N THR A 223 -25.20 -11.69 10.36
CA THR A 223 -24.94 -11.18 9.01
C THR A 223 -24.60 -12.30 8.02
N ILE A 224 -23.79 -13.28 8.43
CA ILE A 224 -23.47 -14.44 7.59
C ILE A 224 -24.73 -15.26 7.30
N GLN A 225 -25.56 -15.53 8.31
CA GLN A 225 -26.81 -16.27 8.14
C GLN A 225 -27.81 -15.54 7.23
N GLU A 226 -27.98 -14.23 7.40
CA GLU A 226 -28.83 -13.40 6.55
C GLU A 226 -28.38 -13.47 5.10
N GLN A 227 -27.09 -13.24 4.83
CA GLN A 227 -26.55 -13.30 3.48
C GLN A 227 -26.69 -14.68 2.84
N ILE A 228 -26.60 -15.77 3.61
CA ILE A 228 -26.84 -17.13 3.09
C ILE A 228 -28.32 -17.33 2.70
N LYS A 229 -29.27 -16.75 3.45
CA LYS A 229 -30.72 -16.88 3.23
C LYS A 229 -31.24 -16.11 2.01
N GLU A 230 -30.60 -15.00 1.64
CA GLU A 230 -30.99 -14.12 0.51
C GLU A 230 -30.87 -14.78 -0.90
N SER A 231 -30.72 -16.11 -1.00
CA SER A 231 -30.70 -16.96 -2.20
C SER A 231 -29.56 -16.76 -3.23
N SER A 232 -28.96 -15.56 -3.33
CA SER A 232 -27.81 -15.31 -4.24
C SER A 232 -26.47 -15.85 -3.71
N PRO A 233 -26.12 -15.76 -2.40
CA PRO A 233 -24.83 -16.23 -1.87
C PRO A 233 -24.80 -17.66 -1.29
N ARG A 234 -25.86 -18.47 -1.46
CA ARG A 234 -25.99 -19.77 -0.75
C ARG A 234 -24.78 -20.71 -0.92
N TYR A 235 -24.12 -20.66 -2.09
CA TYR A 235 -22.93 -21.47 -2.39
C TYR A 235 -21.60 -20.74 -2.14
N PHE A 236 -21.64 -19.43 -1.96
CA PHE A 236 -20.44 -18.61 -1.79
C PHE A 236 -19.74 -18.90 -0.47
N TYR A 237 -20.46 -18.94 0.65
CA TYR A 237 -19.85 -19.21 1.96
C TYR A 237 -19.28 -20.62 2.09
N PRO A 238 -19.96 -21.70 1.68
CA PRO A 238 -19.36 -23.03 1.64
C PRO A 238 -18.07 -23.08 0.82
N TRP A 239 -18.04 -22.41 -0.34
CA TRP A 239 -16.82 -22.27 -1.15
C TRP A 239 -15.74 -21.45 -0.42
N LEU A 240 -16.10 -20.29 0.13
CA LEU A 240 -15.19 -19.40 0.86
C LEU A 240 -14.46 -20.15 1.98
N PHE A 241 -15.19 -21.01 2.69
CA PHE A 241 -14.66 -21.73 3.84
C PHE A 241 -13.99 -23.07 3.53
N SER A 242 -14.21 -23.67 2.35
CA SER A 242 -13.79 -25.05 2.10
C SER A 242 -12.98 -25.25 0.82
N ASP A 243 -12.93 -24.26 -0.07
CA ASP A 243 -12.27 -24.42 -1.37
C ASP A 243 -10.74 -24.54 -1.23
N PRO A 244 -10.10 -25.48 -1.97
CA PRO A 244 -8.65 -25.68 -1.93
C PRO A 244 -7.81 -24.47 -2.37
N SER A 245 -8.38 -23.49 -3.10
CA SER A 245 -7.66 -22.26 -3.46
C SER A 245 -7.55 -21.25 -2.30
N ASP A 246 -8.10 -21.58 -1.12
CA ASP A 246 -8.06 -20.80 0.10
C ASP A 246 -8.54 -19.33 -0.05
N PRO A 247 -9.76 -19.12 -0.58
CA PRO A 247 -10.32 -17.78 -0.78
C PRO A 247 -10.51 -17.00 0.54
N LEU A 248 -10.70 -17.69 1.67
CA LEU A 248 -10.74 -17.06 2.99
C LEU A 248 -9.42 -16.34 3.30
N ARG A 249 -8.29 -17.03 3.13
CA ARG A 249 -6.97 -16.42 3.35
C ARG A 249 -6.70 -15.28 2.38
N LEU A 250 -7.11 -15.42 1.11
CA LEU A 250 -7.03 -14.33 0.13
C LEU A 250 -7.77 -13.08 0.64
N PHE A 251 -9.00 -13.25 1.15
CA PHE A 251 -9.80 -12.17 1.70
C PHE A 251 -9.12 -11.49 2.89
N LEU A 252 -8.76 -12.26 3.92
CA LEU A 252 -8.19 -11.72 5.15
C LEU A 252 -6.85 -11.00 4.92
N ARG A 253 -5.96 -11.58 4.11
CA ARG A 253 -4.69 -10.95 3.74
C ARG A 253 -4.91 -9.64 2.98
N THR A 254 -5.95 -9.60 2.15
CA THR A 254 -6.30 -8.37 1.43
C THR A 254 -6.83 -7.30 2.38
N MET A 255 -7.75 -7.64 3.29
CA MET A 255 -8.26 -6.69 4.30
C MET A 255 -7.13 -6.14 5.18
N ALA A 256 -6.22 -7.01 5.64
CA ALA A 256 -5.07 -6.61 6.45
C ALA A 256 -4.10 -5.69 5.67
N ARG A 257 -3.81 -6.01 4.40
CA ARG A 257 -2.93 -5.21 3.55
C ARG A 257 -3.51 -3.83 3.23
N GLU A 258 -4.81 -3.78 2.96
CA GLU A 258 -5.53 -2.54 2.65
C GLU A 258 -5.95 -1.74 3.89
N GLN A 259 -5.71 -2.31 5.08
CA GLN A 259 -6.10 -1.75 6.39
C GLN A 259 -7.62 -1.46 6.41
N THR A 260 -8.41 -2.40 5.89
CA THR A 260 -9.87 -2.28 5.78
C THR A 260 -10.53 -2.49 7.16
N PRO A 261 -11.31 -1.52 7.67
CA PRO A 261 -12.02 -1.65 8.94
C PRO A 261 -12.95 -2.86 8.96
N GLY A 262 -13.06 -3.52 10.13
CA GLY A 262 -13.86 -4.74 10.29
C GLY A 262 -15.33 -4.55 9.93
N GLU A 263 -15.90 -3.37 10.18
CA GLU A 263 -17.30 -3.06 9.90
C GLU A 263 -17.62 -3.07 8.39
N GLU A 264 -16.62 -2.89 7.53
CA GLU A 264 -16.80 -2.92 6.08
C GLU A 264 -16.81 -4.34 5.50
N TRP A 265 -16.35 -5.35 6.26
CA TRP A 265 -16.11 -6.70 5.73
C TRP A 265 -17.38 -7.38 5.24
N GLY A 266 -18.49 -7.25 5.99
CA GLY A 266 -19.78 -7.84 5.60
C GLY A 266 -20.32 -7.30 4.27
N GLY A 267 -20.15 -6.00 4.02
CA GLY A 267 -20.55 -5.37 2.77
C GLY A 267 -19.65 -5.76 1.58
N ILE A 268 -18.35 -5.91 1.82
CA ILE A 268 -17.40 -6.38 0.80
C ILE A 268 -17.65 -7.84 0.44
N LEU A 269 -17.91 -8.71 1.42
CA LEU A 269 -18.25 -10.12 1.17
C LEU A 269 -19.52 -10.26 0.33
N ARG A 270 -20.57 -9.49 0.65
CA ARG A 270 -21.82 -9.49 -0.12
C ARG A 270 -21.57 -9.18 -1.59
N LYS A 271 -20.87 -8.08 -1.88
CA LYS A 271 -20.51 -7.69 -3.25
C LYS A 271 -19.60 -8.71 -3.93
N TRP A 272 -18.64 -9.27 -3.19
CA TRP A 272 -17.76 -10.30 -3.74
C TRP A 272 -18.55 -11.56 -4.13
N ALA A 273 -19.53 -11.95 -3.33
CA ALA A 273 -20.45 -13.03 -3.65
C ALA A 273 -21.29 -12.74 -4.91
N GLU A 274 -21.78 -11.51 -5.08
CA GLU A 274 -22.51 -11.08 -6.29
C GLU A 274 -21.65 -11.25 -7.55
N PHE A 275 -20.39 -10.77 -7.55
CA PHE A 275 -19.47 -10.97 -8.68
C PHE A 275 -19.11 -12.44 -8.90
N TRP A 276 -18.91 -13.19 -7.81
CA TRP A 276 -18.59 -14.62 -7.85
C TRP A 276 -19.72 -15.44 -8.51
N MET A 277 -20.98 -15.10 -8.25
CA MET A 277 -22.14 -15.75 -8.85
C MET A 277 -22.32 -15.46 -10.35
N LYS A 278 -21.87 -14.30 -10.82
CA LYS A 278 -21.94 -13.91 -12.24
C LYS A 278 -20.92 -14.62 -13.13
N THR A 279 -19.93 -15.28 -12.53
CA THR A 279 -18.95 -16.08 -13.28
C THR A 279 -19.61 -17.41 -13.67
N SER A 280 -19.77 -17.70 -14.97
CA SER A 280 -20.20 -19.03 -15.43
C SER A 280 -19.25 -20.11 -14.89
N ALA A 281 -19.73 -21.34 -14.68
CA ALA A 281 -19.19 -22.32 -13.72
C ALA A 281 -17.74 -22.84 -13.92
N MET A 282 -16.88 -22.22 -14.74
CA MET A 282 -15.49 -22.65 -14.98
C MET A 282 -14.58 -21.46 -15.33
N PRO A 283 -14.03 -20.62 -14.40
CA PRO A 283 -13.44 -21.02 -13.11
C PRO A 283 -13.53 -19.93 -12.00
N ARG A 284 -14.43 -20.09 -11.02
CA ARG A 284 -14.66 -19.09 -9.96
C ARG A 284 -13.40 -18.69 -9.17
N SER A 285 -12.46 -19.61 -8.96
CA SER A 285 -11.18 -19.33 -8.29
C SER A 285 -10.21 -18.50 -9.14
N ARG A 286 -10.28 -18.55 -10.49
CA ARG A 286 -9.35 -17.82 -11.39
C ARG A 286 -9.53 -16.31 -11.30
N TYR A 287 -10.78 -15.85 -11.23
CA TYR A 287 -11.12 -14.42 -11.18
C TYR A 287 -11.51 -13.94 -9.79
N SER A 288 -11.25 -14.75 -8.75
CA SER A 288 -11.56 -14.39 -7.36
C SER A 288 -10.87 -13.10 -6.91
N SER A 289 -9.61 -12.89 -7.29
CA SER A 289 -8.88 -11.66 -6.95
C SER A 289 -9.43 -10.43 -7.68
N LEU A 290 -9.89 -10.60 -8.93
CA LEU A 290 -10.54 -9.53 -9.71
C LEU A 290 -11.90 -9.16 -9.09
N ALA A 291 -12.71 -10.17 -8.76
CA ALA A 291 -14.00 -9.98 -8.11
C ALA A 291 -13.85 -9.27 -6.75
N LEU A 292 -12.85 -9.65 -5.95
CA LEU A 292 -12.57 -9.01 -4.67
C LEU A 292 -12.11 -7.55 -4.84
N ALA A 293 -11.23 -7.26 -5.81
CA ALA A 293 -10.82 -5.89 -6.10
C ALA A 293 -12.01 -5.01 -6.52
N CYS A 294 -12.93 -5.53 -7.36
CA CYS A 294 -14.17 -4.84 -7.70
C CYS A 294 -15.05 -4.57 -6.47
N ALA A 295 -15.20 -5.56 -5.59
CA ALA A 295 -15.99 -5.42 -4.35
C ALA A 295 -15.42 -4.36 -3.39
N MET A 296 -14.10 -4.17 -3.38
CA MET A 296 -13.40 -3.22 -2.52
C MET A 296 -13.30 -1.80 -3.07
N LEU A 297 -13.62 -1.56 -4.36
CA LEU A 297 -13.41 -0.24 -4.95
C LEU A 297 -14.31 0.81 -4.27
N ASN A 298 -13.74 1.98 -3.95
CA ASN A 298 -14.53 3.07 -3.39
C ASN A 298 -15.58 3.54 -4.41
N PRO A 299 -16.87 3.64 -4.07
CA PRO A 299 -17.90 4.11 -4.99
C PRO A 299 -17.61 5.51 -5.57
N ARG A 300 -16.86 6.35 -4.84
CA ARG A 300 -16.52 7.73 -5.26
C ARG A 300 -15.57 7.80 -6.45
N ILE A 301 -14.90 6.71 -6.82
CA ILE A 301 -13.88 6.69 -7.88
C ILE A 301 -14.45 6.76 -9.29
N ALA A 302 -15.72 6.42 -9.48
CA ALA A 302 -16.42 6.53 -10.76
C ALA A 302 -16.48 7.97 -11.35
N SER A 303 -15.93 8.98 -10.65
CA SER A 303 -15.96 10.40 -11.00
C SER A 303 -14.64 10.99 -11.54
N SER A 304 -13.66 10.15 -11.92
CA SER A 304 -12.29 10.62 -12.23
C SER A 304 -12.15 11.47 -13.52
N PRO A 305 -12.78 11.15 -14.67
CA PRO A 305 -12.69 12.02 -15.86
C PRO A 305 -13.35 13.39 -15.66
N SER A 306 -14.49 13.43 -14.96
CA SER A 306 -15.24 14.66 -14.69
C SER A 306 -14.53 15.60 -13.71
N LYS A 307 -13.67 15.09 -12.82
CA LYS A 307 -12.84 15.92 -11.93
C LYS A 307 -11.62 16.53 -12.61
N LEU A 308 -11.03 15.85 -13.60
CA LEU A 308 -9.87 16.35 -14.35
C LEU A 308 -10.24 17.51 -15.28
N ARG A 309 -11.49 17.57 -15.77
CA ARG A 309 -12.03 18.65 -16.61
C ARG A 309 -12.76 19.76 -15.85
N ALA A 310 -12.80 19.72 -14.51
CA ALA A 310 -13.50 20.71 -13.68
C ALA A 310 -12.98 22.16 -13.83
N SER A 311 -11.95 22.39 -14.65
CA SER A 311 -11.51 23.73 -15.03
C SER A 311 -12.13 24.32 -16.31
N SER A 312 -12.96 23.61 -17.10
CA SER A 312 -13.41 24.22 -18.39
C SER A 312 -14.72 23.77 -19.07
N SER A 313 -15.42 22.69 -18.71
CA SER A 313 -16.75 22.43 -19.33
C SER A 313 -17.65 21.47 -18.58
N THR A 314 -18.95 21.81 -18.51
CA THR A 314 -20.00 21.12 -17.75
C THR A 314 -20.71 19.99 -18.49
N ASN A 315 -20.33 19.66 -19.72
CA ASN A 315 -21.08 18.75 -20.58
C ASN A 315 -20.24 17.58 -21.12
N ILE A 316 -19.87 16.63 -20.26
CA ILE A 316 -19.54 15.27 -20.73
C ILE A 316 -20.61 14.34 -20.19
N SER A 317 -21.55 14.00 -21.08
CA SER A 317 -22.55 12.96 -20.87
C SER A 317 -21.99 11.65 -21.39
N THR A 318 -21.09 11.03 -20.63
CA THR A 318 -20.73 9.62 -20.87
C THR A 318 -20.91 8.84 -19.60
N THR A 319 -21.88 7.93 -19.60
CA THR A 319 -22.15 7.05 -18.46
C THR A 319 -20.96 6.12 -18.26
N PRO A 320 -20.27 6.17 -17.12
CA PRO A 320 -19.20 5.23 -16.82
C PRO A 320 -19.77 3.82 -16.69
N LEU A 321 -18.99 2.78 -17.04
CA LEU A 321 -19.40 1.40 -16.79
C LEU A 321 -19.72 1.18 -15.30
N THR A 322 -20.64 0.27 -14.97
CA THR A 322 -20.82 -0.20 -13.60
C THR A 322 -19.66 -1.12 -13.18
N LEU A 323 -19.54 -1.47 -11.89
CA LEU A 323 -18.47 -2.37 -11.45
C LEU A 323 -18.64 -3.79 -12.02
N GLU A 324 -19.88 -4.20 -12.20
CA GLU A 324 -20.28 -5.46 -12.83
C GLU A 324 -19.81 -5.48 -14.28
N GLN A 325 -20.06 -4.40 -15.02
CA GLN A 325 -19.60 -4.27 -16.40
C GLN A 325 -18.07 -4.21 -16.50
N VAL A 326 -17.37 -3.59 -15.54
CA VAL A 326 -15.90 -3.62 -15.49
C VAL A 326 -15.36 -5.03 -15.20
N PHE A 327 -15.99 -5.74 -14.26
CA PHE A 327 -15.63 -7.13 -13.94
C PHE A 327 -15.80 -8.03 -15.17
N GLU A 328 -16.97 -7.98 -15.81
CA GLU A 328 -17.29 -8.73 -17.04
C GLU A 328 -16.33 -8.39 -18.18
N TYR A 329 -16.03 -7.09 -18.37
CA TYR A 329 -15.07 -6.63 -19.38
C TYR A 329 -13.69 -7.28 -19.20
N PHE A 330 -13.12 -7.23 -18.00
CA PHE A 330 -11.77 -7.75 -17.79
C PHE A 330 -11.71 -9.28 -17.88
N MET A 331 -12.78 -9.98 -17.50
CA MET A 331 -12.90 -11.42 -17.76
C MET A 331 -12.91 -11.73 -19.26
N GLU A 332 -13.80 -11.07 -20.02
CA GLU A 332 -13.93 -11.25 -21.47
C GLU A 332 -12.58 -11.03 -22.17
N MET A 333 -11.87 -9.96 -21.80
CA MET A 333 -10.57 -9.63 -22.40
C MET A 333 -9.44 -10.57 -21.97
N ASP A 334 -9.47 -11.13 -20.76
CA ASP A 334 -8.49 -12.15 -20.33
C ASP A 334 -8.74 -13.50 -21.03
N GLU A 335 -10.00 -13.91 -21.17
CA GLU A 335 -10.39 -15.12 -21.89
C GLU A 335 -10.02 -15.06 -23.37
N ALA A 336 -10.23 -13.91 -24.00
CA ALA A 336 -9.79 -13.63 -25.36
C ALA A 336 -8.25 -13.45 -25.49
N ARG A 337 -7.49 -13.55 -24.39
CA ARG A 337 -6.03 -13.33 -24.32
C ARG A 337 -5.60 -11.99 -24.89
N GLU A 338 -6.42 -11.01 -24.61
CA GLU A 338 -6.42 -9.75 -25.27
C GLU A 338 -5.70 -8.70 -24.40
N LEU A 339 -5.47 -8.97 -23.11
CA LEU A 339 -4.75 -8.11 -22.14
C LEU A 339 -3.22 -8.30 -22.20
N LEU A 340 -2.47 -7.30 -21.73
CA LEU A 340 -0.99 -7.32 -21.66
C LEU A 340 -0.44 -7.82 -20.33
N THR A 341 -1.32 -8.00 -19.35
CA THR A 341 -1.02 -8.59 -18.06
C THR A 341 -1.95 -9.76 -17.83
N ASP A 342 -1.41 -10.85 -17.31
CA ASP A 342 -2.22 -11.94 -16.78
C ASP A 342 -2.85 -11.50 -15.46
N ILE A 343 -4.08 -11.00 -15.55
CA ILE A 343 -4.80 -10.44 -14.40
C ILE A 343 -5.15 -11.50 -13.36
N SER A 344 -5.15 -12.78 -13.74
CA SER A 344 -5.39 -13.90 -12.82
C SER A 344 -4.22 -14.14 -11.85
N LYS A 345 -3.05 -13.55 -12.14
CA LYS A 345 -1.84 -13.60 -11.27
C LYS A 345 -1.66 -12.35 -10.42
N LEU A 346 -2.47 -11.31 -10.62
CA LEU A 346 -2.38 -10.08 -9.85
C LEU A 346 -3.12 -10.26 -8.51
N SER A 347 -2.53 -9.71 -7.44
CA SER A 347 -3.22 -9.62 -6.15
C SER A 347 -4.39 -8.64 -6.22
N PRO A 348 -5.41 -8.77 -5.33
CA PRO A 348 -6.49 -7.80 -5.25
C PRO A 348 -6.00 -6.35 -5.09
N SER A 349 -4.95 -6.15 -4.26
CA SER A 349 -4.28 -4.85 -4.07
C SER A 349 -3.69 -4.25 -5.36
N GLU A 350 -3.18 -5.08 -6.27
CA GLU A 350 -2.69 -4.62 -7.58
C GLU A 350 -3.85 -4.34 -8.53
N LEU A 351 -4.88 -5.19 -8.50
CA LEU A 351 -6.08 -5.08 -9.33
C LEU A 351 -6.93 -3.84 -8.98
N LEU A 352 -6.85 -3.34 -7.75
CA LEU A 352 -7.44 -2.04 -7.38
C LEU A 352 -6.96 -0.89 -8.30
N PHE A 353 -5.74 -0.95 -8.83
CA PHE A 353 -5.17 0.02 -9.76
C PHE A 353 -5.41 -0.33 -11.24
N VAL A 354 -6.30 -1.29 -11.49
CA VAL A 354 -6.79 -1.69 -12.81
C VAL A 354 -8.28 -1.40 -12.90
N VAL A 355 -9.07 -1.96 -11.98
CA VAL A 355 -10.54 -1.90 -12.00
C VAL A 355 -11.10 -0.53 -11.61
N ASP A 356 -10.25 0.39 -11.18
CA ASP A 356 -10.62 1.79 -10.96
C ASP A 356 -10.80 2.59 -12.28
N VAL A 357 -10.52 1.98 -13.43
CA VAL A 357 -10.94 2.50 -14.73
C VAL A 357 -12.46 2.32 -14.89
N ARG A 358 -13.15 3.46 -15.04
CA ARG A 358 -14.62 3.51 -15.14
C ARG A 358 -15.01 4.33 -16.37
N LEU A 359 -14.45 3.98 -17.52
CA LEU A 359 -14.70 4.64 -18.81
C LEU A 359 -15.78 3.91 -19.60
N PRO A 360 -16.46 4.55 -20.56
CA PRO A 360 -17.35 3.85 -21.48
C PRO A 360 -16.63 2.72 -22.22
N ARG A 361 -17.34 1.63 -22.52
CA ARG A 361 -16.78 0.46 -23.24
C ARG A 361 -16.07 0.86 -24.54
N SER A 362 -16.62 1.82 -25.28
CA SER A 362 -16.03 2.32 -26.53
C SER A 362 -14.61 2.88 -26.33
N GLU A 363 -14.37 3.61 -25.23
CA GLU A 363 -13.05 4.17 -24.91
C GLU A 363 -12.08 3.08 -24.46
N MET A 364 -12.57 2.11 -23.68
CA MET A 364 -11.75 0.98 -23.22
C MET A 364 -11.31 0.09 -24.39
N ASP A 365 -12.23 -0.23 -25.31
CA ASP A 365 -11.95 -0.96 -26.53
C ASP A 365 -11.02 -0.19 -27.46
N TRP A 366 -11.22 1.13 -27.59
CA TRP A 366 -10.35 1.99 -28.37
C TRP A 366 -8.92 1.94 -27.83
N ALA A 367 -8.74 2.07 -26.51
CA ALA A 367 -7.42 2.06 -25.88
C ALA A 367 -6.66 0.76 -26.16
N ARG A 368 -7.31 -0.40 -26.02
CA ARG A 368 -6.73 -1.71 -26.38
C ARG A 368 -6.35 -1.82 -27.85
N LYS A 369 -7.26 -1.40 -28.75
CA LYS A 369 -7.11 -1.62 -30.20
C LYS A 369 -6.12 -0.65 -30.85
N LYS A 370 -6.02 0.57 -30.32
CA LYS A 370 -5.27 1.69 -30.93
C LYS A 370 -3.92 1.97 -30.26
N VAL A 371 -3.80 1.81 -28.94
CA VAL A 371 -2.54 2.04 -28.24
C VAL A 371 -1.69 0.77 -28.26
N ARG A 372 -0.86 0.63 -29.29
CA ARG A 372 -0.02 -0.56 -29.52
C ARG A 372 1.37 -0.39 -28.88
N LEU A 373 1.45 -0.56 -27.57
CA LEU A 373 2.71 -0.60 -26.83
C LEU A 373 2.90 -1.96 -26.15
N THR A 374 4.13 -2.25 -25.72
CA THR A 374 4.37 -3.41 -24.83
C THR A 374 4.16 -3.00 -23.38
N ARG A 375 3.82 -3.94 -22.49
CA ARG A 375 3.70 -3.67 -21.05
C ARG A 375 4.95 -2.98 -20.48
N LYS A 376 6.14 -3.45 -20.85
CA LYS A 376 7.42 -2.85 -20.41
C LYS A 376 7.64 -1.44 -20.97
N GLY A 377 7.19 -1.20 -22.21
CA GLY A 377 7.31 0.07 -22.89
C GLY A 377 6.16 1.04 -22.65
N TRP A 378 5.18 0.70 -21.79
CA TRP A 378 3.94 1.45 -21.68
C TRP A 378 4.12 2.89 -21.20
N GLY A 379 5.23 3.19 -20.51
CA GLY A 379 5.61 4.55 -20.17
C GLY A 379 5.71 5.50 -21.38
N GLY A 380 5.93 4.96 -22.59
CA GLY A 380 5.89 5.71 -23.83
C GLY A 380 4.52 6.32 -24.17
N ALA A 381 3.42 5.82 -23.59
CA ALA A 381 2.08 6.39 -23.75
C ALA A 381 2.01 7.85 -23.27
N TYR A 382 2.80 8.21 -22.24
CA TYR A 382 2.86 9.58 -21.74
C TYR A 382 3.35 10.56 -22.82
N SER A 383 4.37 10.15 -23.57
CA SER A 383 4.97 10.95 -24.66
C SER A 383 4.22 10.87 -25.99
N MET A 384 3.20 10.01 -26.13
CA MET A 384 2.34 9.99 -27.33
C MET A 384 1.53 11.27 -27.45
N ILE A 385 1.17 11.86 -26.31
CA ILE A 385 0.37 13.08 -26.26
C ILE A 385 1.30 14.28 -26.41
N ARG A 386 1.19 14.99 -27.54
CA ARG A 386 1.94 16.22 -27.80
C ARG A 386 1.64 17.25 -26.71
N TYR A 387 2.69 17.84 -26.13
CA TYR A 387 2.51 18.87 -25.11
C TYR A 387 2.08 20.21 -25.73
N ARG A 388 0.93 20.74 -25.32
CA ARG A 388 0.36 22.01 -25.81
C ARG A 388 0.65 23.18 -24.88
N MET A 389 1.48 24.11 -25.35
CA MET A 389 1.85 25.29 -24.58
C MET A 389 0.72 26.33 -24.51
N ASP A 390 -0.13 26.40 -25.53
CA ASP A 390 -1.28 27.31 -25.55
C ASP A 390 -2.38 26.89 -24.58
N ARG A 391 -2.66 25.59 -24.41
CA ARG A 391 -3.49 25.07 -23.32
C ARG A 391 -2.90 25.43 -21.95
N ALA A 392 -1.61 25.17 -21.74
CA ALA A 392 -0.94 25.40 -20.47
C ALA A 392 -0.86 26.88 -20.05
N ALA A 393 -0.63 27.78 -21.02
CA ALA A 393 -0.32 29.18 -20.75
C ALA A 393 -1.47 30.14 -21.06
N LEU A 394 -2.29 29.83 -22.06
CA LEU A 394 -3.40 30.66 -22.54
C LEU A 394 -4.77 30.12 -22.11
N GLY A 395 -4.84 28.89 -21.57
CA GLY A 395 -6.09 28.30 -21.07
C GLY A 395 -7.02 27.82 -22.19
N LYS A 396 -6.50 27.55 -23.39
CA LYS A 396 -7.26 27.02 -24.52
C LYS A 396 -7.64 25.57 -24.26
N ASP A 397 -8.94 25.25 -24.32
CA ASP A 397 -9.43 23.88 -24.26
C ASP A 397 -9.62 23.35 -25.68
N PRO A 398 -8.78 22.43 -26.17
CA PRO A 398 -8.90 21.93 -27.54
C PRO A 398 -9.93 20.81 -27.67
N TYR A 399 -10.49 20.36 -26.55
CA TYR A 399 -11.35 19.20 -26.52
C TYR A 399 -12.82 19.60 -26.55
N THR A 400 -13.60 18.89 -27.35
CA THR A 400 -15.06 18.87 -27.36
C THR A 400 -15.57 17.81 -26.38
N ASN A 401 -15.12 16.56 -26.52
CA ASN A 401 -15.67 15.40 -25.82
C ASN A 401 -14.70 14.80 -24.77
N TYR A 402 -13.41 15.13 -24.84
CA TYR A 402 -12.34 14.60 -23.98
C TYR A 402 -12.16 13.08 -24.09
N THR A 403 -12.26 12.54 -25.31
CA THR A 403 -11.98 11.13 -25.61
C THR A 403 -10.48 10.88 -25.77
N PHE A 404 -10.05 9.63 -25.64
CA PHE A 404 -8.66 9.28 -25.88
C PHE A 404 -8.18 9.59 -27.30
N GLN A 405 -9.05 9.39 -28.30
CA GLN A 405 -8.75 9.76 -29.68
C GLN A 405 -8.50 11.26 -29.80
N GLU A 406 -9.38 12.07 -29.21
CA GLU A 406 -9.25 13.53 -29.24
C GLU A 406 -8.00 14.00 -28.49
N ILE A 407 -7.70 13.41 -27.32
CA ILE A 407 -6.47 13.71 -26.56
C ILE A 407 -5.21 13.35 -27.38
N LEU A 408 -5.25 12.25 -28.11
CA LEU A 408 -4.15 11.82 -28.98
C LEU A 408 -3.95 12.75 -30.17
N ASP A 409 -5.03 13.17 -30.82
CA ASP A 409 -4.99 14.00 -32.02
C ASP A 409 -4.65 15.46 -31.70
N GLU A 410 -5.31 16.02 -30.69
CA GLU A 410 -5.16 17.43 -30.33
C GLU A 410 -3.89 17.68 -29.50
N GLY A 411 -3.49 16.71 -28.67
CA GLY A 411 -2.47 16.90 -27.65
C GLY A 411 -3.01 17.63 -26.41
N GLY A 412 -2.18 17.77 -25.38
CA GLY A 412 -2.61 18.25 -24.06
C GLY A 412 -1.47 18.71 -23.17
N ILE A 413 -1.75 18.87 -21.88
CA ILE A 413 -0.75 19.20 -20.85
C ILE A 413 -0.40 17.98 -20.00
N CYS A 414 0.51 18.11 -19.03
CA CYS A 414 0.98 16.99 -18.20
C CYS A 414 -0.16 16.19 -17.56
N MET A 415 -1.28 16.84 -17.19
CA MET A 415 -2.48 16.16 -16.68
C MET A 415 -3.14 15.26 -17.72
N ASP A 416 -3.25 15.72 -18.96
CA ASP A 416 -3.83 14.95 -20.07
C ASP A 416 -2.89 13.79 -20.48
N GLN A 417 -1.57 14.04 -20.49
CA GLN A 417 -0.55 13.01 -20.74
C GLN A 417 -0.62 11.88 -19.70
N ALA A 418 -0.68 12.24 -18.42
CA ALA A 418 -0.82 11.29 -17.33
C ALA A 418 -2.17 10.56 -17.38
N TYR A 419 -3.27 11.27 -17.63
CA TYR A 419 -4.60 10.68 -17.75
C TYR A 419 -4.67 9.65 -18.87
N PHE A 420 -4.16 9.99 -20.06
CA PHE A 420 -4.10 9.10 -21.21
C PHE A 420 -3.26 7.87 -20.89
N ALA A 421 -2.04 8.05 -20.38
CA ALA A 421 -1.14 6.95 -20.08
C ALA A 421 -1.69 5.99 -19.02
N VAL A 422 -2.24 6.51 -17.91
CA VAL A 422 -2.85 5.73 -16.83
C VAL A 422 -4.02 4.91 -17.35
N ASN A 423 -5.01 5.56 -17.94
CA ASN A 423 -6.27 4.85 -18.23
C ASN A 423 -6.12 3.90 -19.41
N THR A 424 -5.30 4.22 -20.41
CA THR A 424 -5.00 3.26 -21.50
C THR A 424 -4.20 2.06 -20.98
N ALA A 425 -3.33 2.23 -19.97
CA ALA A 425 -2.64 1.12 -19.30
C ALA A 425 -3.64 0.19 -18.60
N LYS A 426 -4.58 0.77 -17.84
CA LYS A 426 -5.63 0.00 -17.14
C LYS A 426 -6.50 -0.80 -18.09
N CYS A 427 -6.90 -0.20 -19.22
CA CYS A 427 -7.68 -0.89 -20.25
C CYS A 427 -6.96 -2.12 -20.83
N ASN A 428 -5.63 -2.17 -20.73
CA ASN A 428 -4.78 -3.29 -21.13
C ASN A 428 -4.37 -4.21 -19.96
N GLY A 429 -4.99 -4.05 -18.78
CA GLY A 429 -4.74 -4.86 -17.59
C GLY A 429 -3.46 -4.49 -16.82
N ILE A 430 -2.86 -3.33 -17.07
CA ILE A 430 -1.62 -2.89 -16.42
C ILE A 430 -1.98 -2.04 -15.19
N PRO A 431 -1.64 -2.46 -13.95
CA PRO A 431 -1.82 -1.62 -12.76
C PRO A 431 -1.10 -0.29 -12.92
N SER A 432 -1.82 0.81 -12.69
CA SER A 432 -1.28 2.15 -12.87
C SER A 432 -1.91 3.20 -11.96
N ALA A 433 -1.13 4.21 -11.59
CA ALA A 433 -1.56 5.30 -10.73
C ALA A 433 -1.23 6.66 -11.35
N TYR A 434 -2.22 7.56 -11.30
CA TYR A 434 -2.08 8.96 -11.63
C TYR A 434 -1.44 9.69 -10.44
N VAL A 435 -0.29 10.31 -10.66
CA VAL A 435 0.51 10.94 -9.61
C VAL A 435 0.60 12.44 -9.87
N THR A 436 0.45 13.25 -8.82
CA THR A 436 0.67 14.70 -8.88
C THR A 436 1.66 15.16 -7.83
N GLY A 437 2.35 16.26 -8.12
CA GLY A 437 3.30 16.89 -7.22
C GLY A 437 3.54 18.34 -7.59
N ASP A 438 4.34 19.02 -6.79
CA ASP A 438 4.74 20.42 -7.01
C ASP A 438 6.27 20.54 -6.96
N GLY A 439 6.80 21.57 -7.63
CA GLY A 439 8.23 21.74 -7.80
C GLY A 439 8.60 23.13 -8.30
N ASN A 440 9.85 23.25 -8.77
CA ASN A 440 10.40 24.51 -9.29
C ASN A 440 9.66 25.11 -10.49
N ARG A 441 8.93 24.28 -11.26
CA ARG A 441 8.12 24.70 -12.40
C ARG A 441 6.62 24.73 -12.08
N GLY A 442 6.25 24.60 -10.81
CA GLY A 442 4.87 24.50 -10.36
C GLY A 442 4.31 23.08 -10.41
N PRO A 443 2.98 22.94 -10.32
CA PRO A 443 2.31 21.64 -10.28
C PRO A 443 2.58 20.80 -11.54
N HIS A 444 2.73 19.50 -11.35
CA HIS A 444 2.99 18.53 -12.41
C HIS A 444 2.26 17.22 -12.16
N ALA A 445 1.97 16.50 -13.24
CA ALA A 445 1.30 15.20 -13.21
C ALA A 445 2.07 14.17 -14.05
N TRP A 446 2.19 12.95 -13.53
CA TRP A 446 2.91 11.84 -14.14
C TRP A 446 2.27 10.51 -13.80
N VAL A 447 2.88 9.41 -14.23
CA VAL A 447 2.31 8.07 -14.06
C VAL A 447 3.29 7.10 -13.40
N ASN A 448 2.76 6.26 -12.53
CA ASN A 448 3.44 5.06 -12.04
C ASN A 448 2.77 3.80 -12.59
N LEU A 449 3.56 2.87 -13.13
CA LEU A 449 3.12 1.68 -13.87
C LEU A 449 3.77 0.42 -13.31
N LEU A 450 3.01 -0.67 -13.18
CA LEU A 450 3.55 -2.01 -12.94
C LEU A 450 3.98 -2.67 -14.26
N THR A 451 5.15 -2.25 -14.77
CA THR A 451 5.65 -2.60 -16.11
C THR A 451 6.19 -4.03 -16.24
N THR A 452 6.31 -4.74 -15.11
CA THR A 452 6.68 -6.16 -15.01
C THR A 452 5.90 -6.80 -13.87
N ASP A 453 5.95 -8.12 -13.69
CA ASP A 453 5.20 -8.81 -12.62
C ASP A 453 5.57 -8.37 -11.19
N GLU A 454 6.69 -7.67 -11.03
CA GLU A 454 7.23 -7.35 -9.71
C GLU A 454 7.51 -5.85 -9.51
N THR A 455 7.82 -5.10 -10.56
CA THR A 455 8.39 -3.74 -10.43
C THR A 455 7.44 -2.65 -10.88
N TRP A 456 7.25 -1.67 -10.00
CA TRP A 456 6.60 -0.40 -10.28
C TRP A 456 7.63 0.63 -10.76
N GLN A 457 7.29 1.42 -11.78
CA GLN A 457 8.18 2.42 -12.37
C GLN A 457 7.44 3.73 -12.64
N SER A 458 8.15 4.84 -12.46
CA SER A 458 7.64 6.18 -12.72
C SER A 458 8.04 6.68 -14.11
N TYR A 459 7.11 7.32 -14.80
CA TYR A 459 7.31 7.87 -16.15
C TYR A 459 6.71 9.27 -16.24
N GLY A 460 7.41 10.17 -16.92
CA GLY A 460 6.97 11.55 -17.08
C GLY A 460 7.19 12.44 -15.85
N GLY A 461 7.89 11.96 -14.81
CA GLY A 461 8.10 12.72 -13.57
C GLY A 461 9.07 13.90 -13.68
N TYR A 462 9.93 13.97 -14.71
CA TYR A 462 10.85 15.08 -14.99
C TYR A 462 11.67 15.63 -13.78
N GLY A 463 12.10 14.74 -12.89
CA GLY A 463 12.88 15.12 -11.71
C GLY A 463 12.07 15.66 -10.53
N TYR A 464 10.73 15.62 -10.59
CA TYR A 464 9.90 15.83 -9.41
C TYR A 464 10.16 14.68 -8.42
N ASN A 465 10.36 15.05 -7.15
CA ASN A 465 10.83 14.14 -6.10
C ASN A 465 9.76 13.79 -5.05
N THR A 466 8.58 14.40 -5.16
CA THR A 466 7.49 14.29 -4.18
C THR A 466 6.14 14.17 -4.90
N GLY A 467 5.67 12.95 -5.07
CA GLY A 467 4.42 12.63 -5.77
C GLY A 467 3.38 12.00 -4.86
N HIS A 468 2.11 12.31 -5.10
CA HIS A 468 0.98 11.72 -4.40
C HIS A 468 -0.07 11.19 -5.38
N PHE A 469 -0.74 10.10 -4.97
CA PHE A 469 -1.88 9.53 -5.68
C PHE A 469 -3.01 9.26 -4.68
N SER A 470 -4.25 9.20 -5.17
CA SER A 470 -5.41 8.78 -4.36
C SER A 470 -5.56 7.26 -4.42
N HIS A 471 -5.63 6.61 -3.27
CA HIS A 471 -5.71 5.15 -3.20
C HIS A 471 -7.10 4.63 -3.60
N PRO A 472 -7.23 3.61 -4.48
CA PRO A 472 -8.54 3.22 -5.02
C PRO A 472 -9.54 2.59 -4.03
N HIS A 473 -9.07 2.05 -2.91
CA HIS A 473 -10.00 1.48 -1.91
C HIS A 473 -10.59 2.56 -0.96
N ASN A 474 -9.76 3.49 -0.48
CA ASN A 474 -10.14 4.39 0.63
C ASN A 474 -10.01 5.88 0.30
N CYS A 475 -9.64 6.23 -0.94
CA CYS A 475 -9.43 7.59 -1.44
C CYS A 475 -8.39 8.42 -0.67
N LYS A 476 -7.64 7.84 0.27
CA LYS A 476 -6.59 8.55 1.02
C LYS A 476 -5.45 8.91 0.06
N SER A 477 -4.92 10.12 0.21
CA SER A 477 -3.71 10.54 -0.49
C SER A 477 -2.52 9.75 0.07
N LYS A 478 -1.79 9.06 -0.81
CA LYS A 478 -0.59 8.31 -0.46
C LYS A 478 0.58 8.82 -1.29
N HIS A 479 1.77 8.83 -0.69
CA HIS A 479 3.00 9.15 -1.42
C HIS A 479 3.31 8.02 -2.42
N GLU A 480 3.82 8.38 -3.60
CA GLU A 480 4.02 7.46 -4.72
C GLU A 480 4.98 6.29 -4.44
N SER A 481 5.88 6.47 -3.47
CA SER A 481 6.82 5.46 -3.00
C SER A 481 6.14 4.25 -2.36
N THR A 482 4.90 4.38 -1.87
CA THR A 482 4.09 3.24 -1.45
C THR A 482 3.90 2.25 -2.60
N LEU A 483 3.81 2.72 -3.85
CA LEU A 483 3.77 1.86 -5.03
C LEU A 483 5.17 1.41 -5.44
N LEU A 484 6.07 2.38 -5.65
CA LEU A 484 7.43 2.14 -6.18
C LEU A 484 8.29 1.23 -5.30
N GLN A 485 7.95 1.11 -4.02
CA GLN A 485 8.76 0.37 -3.06
C GLN A 485 7.92 -0.48 -2.10
N GLY A 486 6.73 -0.04 -1.70
CA GLY A 486 5.85 -0.77 -0.79
C GLY A 486 5.06 -1.90 -1.45
N MET A 487 4.70 -1.76 -2.73
CA MET A 487 4.01 -2.80 -3.49
C MET A 487 4.92 -3.61 -4.41
N ASP A 488 6.19 -3.22 -4.52
CA ASP A 488 7.18 -3.90 -5.36
C ASP A 488 7.52 -5.28 -4.79
N LYS A 489 7.22 -6.33 -5.55
CA LYS A 489 7.46 -7.72 -5.14
C LYS A 489 8.96 -8.07 -5.11
N LYS A 490 9.84 -7.33 -5.79
CA LYS A 490 11.29 -7.50 -5.59
C LYS A 490 11.73 -6.99 -4.24
N VAL A 491 11.05 -5.98 -3.71
CA VAL A 491 11.37 -5.37 -2.41
C VAL A 491 10.78 -6.20 -1.26
N ASN A 492 9.53 -6.66 -1.39
CA ASN A 492 8.79 -7.32 -0.30
C ASN A 492 8.66 -8.85 -0.45
N GLY A 493 8.82 -9.38 -1.66
CA GLY A 493 8.89 -10.82 -1.95
C GLY A 493 7.69 -11.64 -1.49
N ALA A 494 7.86 -12.96 -1.49
CA ALA A 494 6.89 -13.92 -0.93
C ALA A 494 6.83 -13.90 0.61
N ARG A 495 7.69 -13.13 1.28
CA ARG A 495 7.72 -13.04 2.75
C ARG A 495 6.60 -12.17 3.32
N LEU A 496 5.98 -11.34 2.49
CA LEU A 496 4.85 -10.51 2.89
C LEU A 496 3.69 -11.37 3.41
N ASP A 497 3.41 -12.49 2.78
CA ASP A 497 2.37 -13.43 3.21
C ASP A 497 2.58 -13.92 4.65
N THR A 498 3.81 -14.34 4.98
CA THR A 498 4.18 -14.71 6.35
C THR A 498 4.01 -13.55 7.33
N SER A 499 4.37 -12.33 6.91
CA SER A 499 4.15 -11.13 7.73
C SER A 499 2.67 -10.87 7.98
N LEU A 500 1.79 -11.08 6.99
CA LEU A 500 0.35 -10.90 7.15
C LEU A 500 -0.25 -11.94 8.10
N ASP A 501 0.24 -13.18 8.07
CA ASP A 501 -0.19 -14.21 9.02
C ASP A 501 0.21 -13.84 10.46
N TYR A 502 1.41 -13.28 10.67
CA TYR A 502 1.85 -12.79 11.98
C TYR A 502 1.05 -11.56 12.44
N LEU A 503 0.70 -10.66 11.53
CA LEU A 503 -0.20 -9.55 11.84
C LEU A 503 -1.59 -10.06 12.29
N SER A 504 -2.13 -11.07 11.61
CA SER A 504 -3.41 -11.66 11.98
C SER A 504 -3.38 -12.34 13.36
N LEU A 505 -2.26 -12.95 13.75
CA LEU A 505 -2.08 -13.46 15.12
C LEU A 505 -1.87 -12.33 16.14
N ALA A 506 -1.25 -11.21 15.74
CA ALA A 506 -1.16 -10.04 16.62
C ALA A 506 -2.55 -9.48 16.92
N ASP A 507 -3.40 -9.32 15.90
CA ASP A 507 -4.79 -8.85 16.04
C ASP A 507 -5.58 -9.78 16.99
N LEU A 508 -5.42 -11.09 16.83
CA LEU A 508 -6.00 -12.09 17.74
C LEU A 508 -5.54 -11.88 19.20
N PHE A 509 -4.24 -11.67 19.43
CA PHE A 509 -3.73 -11.44 20.79
C PHE A 509 -4.20 -10.11 21.39
N GLU A 510 -4.38 -9.06 20.57
CA GLU A 510 -4.98 -7.81 21.04
C GLU A 510 -6.43 -8.03 21.49
N GLU A 511 -7.23 -8.75 20.71
CA GLU A 511 -8.62 -9.09 21.06
C GLU A 511 -8.72 -9.91 22.35
N MET A 512 -7.75 -10.80 22.58
CA MET A 512 -7.66 -11.62 23.79
C MET A 512 -7.05 -10.88 24.99
N GLN A 513 -6.78 -9.58 24.87
CA GLN A 513 -6.15 -8.76 25.92
C GLN A 513 -4.77 -9.31 26.35
N LYS A 514 -3.98 -9.79 25.38
CA LYS A 514 -2.60 -10.28 25.56
C LYS A 514 -1.60 -9.38 24.83
N PRO A 515 -1.42 -8.11 25.24
CA PRO A 515 -0.61 -7.14 24.51
C PRO A 515 0.87 -7.53 24.36
N ASP A 516 1.46 -8.20 25.35
CA ASP A 516 2.84 -8.72 25.25
C ASP A 516 2.98 -9.74 24.11
N CYS A 517 1.96 -10.59 23.94
CA CYS A 517 1.93 -11.58 22.87
C CYS A 517 1.74 -10.90 21.51
N ALA A 518 0.86 -9.91 21.43
CA ALA A 518 0.67 -9.09 20.24
C ALA A 518 1.99 -8.41 19.84
N ARG A 519 2.71 -7.80 20.78
CA ARG A 519 4.00 -7.16 20.53
C ARG A 519 5.02 -8.12 19.93
N VAL A 520 5.17 -9.32 20.51
CA VAL A 520 6.07 -10.36 19.98
C VAL A 520 5.73 -10.72 18.53
N MET A 521 4.45 -10.84 18.19
CA MET A 521 4.02 -11.14 16.82
C MET A 521 4.25 -9.97 15.85
N LEU A 522 4.02 -8.74 16.29
CA LEU A 522 4.32 -7.54 15.49
C LEU A 522 5.82 -7.39 15.24
N GLU A 523 6.66 -7.62 16.24
CA GLU A 523 8.11 -7.67 16.08
C GLU A 523 8.52 -8.76 15.09
N ALA A 524 7.93 -9.97 15.17
CA ALA A 524 8.16 -11.03 14.20
C ALA A 524 7.73 -10.63 12.77
N ALA A 525 6.61 -9.91 12.62
CA ALA A 525 6.15 -9.39 11.33
C ALA A 525 7.15 -8.39 10.72
N THR A 526 7.66 -7.44 11.53
CA THR A 526 8.71 -6.48 11.07
C THR A 526 10.01 -7.19 10.66
N GLN A 527 10.31 -8.34 11.24
CA GLN A 527 11.48 -9.14 10.88
C GLN A 527 11.24 -9.99 9.62
N ALA A 528 10.04 -10.52 9.45
CA ALA A 528 9.65 -11.32 8.30
C ALA A 528 9.72 -10.51 7.00
N THR A 529 9.14 -9.30 7.00
CA THR A 529 9.18 -8.38 5.86
C THR A 529 9.57 -6.97 6.28
N PRO A 530 10.87 -6.71 6.52
CA PRO A 530 11.32 -5.39 6.98
C PRO A 530 10.97 -4.26 6.00
N GLY A 531 11.00 -4.54 4.69
CA GLY A 531 10.71 -3.57 3.63
C GLY A 531 9.23 -3.19 3.48
N SER A 532 8.33 -3.84 4.24
CA SER A 532 6.91 -3.50 4.29
C SER A 532 6.64 -2.59 5.50
N PRO A 533 5.94 -1.46 5.34
CA PRO A 533 5.66 -0.54 6.45
C PRO A 533 4.61 -1.08 7.42
N LEU A 534 3.76 -2.04 6.99
CA LEU A 534 2.60 -2.51 7.76
C LEU A 534 2.96 -3.01 9.16
N GLY A 535 3.99 -3.87 9.25
CA GLY A 535 4.45 -4.40 10.55
C GLY A 535 4.95 -3.30 11.48
N TRP A 536 5.67 -2.31 10.94
CA TRP A 536 6.22 -1.21 11.73
C TRP A 536 5.11 -0.28 12.22
N GLU A 537 4.15 0.07 11.35
CA GLU A 537 3.03 0.94 11.71
C GLU A 537 2.17 0.32 12.82
N ARG A 538 1.87 -0.99 12.73
CA ARG A 538 1.13 -1.71 13.77
C ARG A 538 1.93 -1.81 15.08
N LEU A 539 3.24 -2.09 15.01
CA LEU A 539 4.11 -2.12 16.19
C LEU A 539 4.17 -0.77 16.91
N ILE A 540 4.34 0.32 16.15
CA ILE A 540 4.34 1.70 16.68
C ILE A 540 2.99 1.99 17.34
N ALA A 541 1.88 1.66 16.69
CA ALA A 541 0.54 1.91 17.23
C ALA A 541 0.30 1.16 18.55
N LEU A 542 0.76 -0.09 18.68
CA LEU A 542 0.67 -0.85 19.93
C LEU A 542 1.56 -0.24 21.02
N MET A 543 2.83 0.05 20.70
CA MET A 543 3.77 0.65 21.66
C MET A 543 3.32 2.04 22.14
N GLY A 544 2.61 2.79 21.29
CA GLY A 544 2.09 4.13 21.57
C GLY A 544 0.91 4.19 22.54
N ARG A 545 0.29 3.05 22.87
CA ARG A 545 -0.84 3.03 23.80
C ARG A 545 -0.38 3.26 25.24
N PRO A 546 -1.11 4.04 26.07
CA PRO A 546 -0.72 4.30 27.46
C PRO A 546 -0.47 3.03 28.28
N GLU A 547 -1.29 2.00 28.09
CA GLU A 547 -1.21 0.71 28.79
C GLU A 547 0.04 -0.11 28.45
N SER A 548 0.70 0.18 27.33
CA SER A 548 1.92 -0.54 26.91
C SER A 548 3.13 -0.17 27.76
N GLY A 549 3.10 0.97 28.47
CA GLY A 549 4.18 1.38 29.37
C GLY A 549 5.55 1.53 28.70
N THR A 550 5.58 1.73 27.38
CA THR A 550 6.79 1.73 26.56
C THR A 550 7.77 2.81 27.02
N LYS A 551 8.99 2.40 27.34
CA LYS A 551 10.02 3.31 27.85
C LYS A 551 10.74 4.07 26.73
N LEU A 552 11.37 5.18 27.10
CA LEU A 552 12.16 6.01 26.18
C LEU A 552 13.24 5.18 25.44
N GLU A 553 13.91 4.28 26.14
CA GLU A 553 14.97 3.45 25.56
C GLU A 553 14.44 2.51 24.46
N GLU A 554 13.24 1.98 24.64
CA GLU A 554 12.60 1.09 23.66
C GLU A 554 12.21 1.85 22.39
N TRP A 555 11.71 3.09 22.54
CA TRP A 555 11.44 3.97 21.42
C TRP A 555 12.71 4.36 20.67
N ASP A 556 13.78 4.69 21.39
CA ASP A 556 15.08 4.98 20.80
C ASP A 556 15.64 3.81 20.01
N GLU A 557 15.56 2.59 20.56
CA GLU A 557 15.99 1.38 19.87
C GLU A 557 15.21 1.14 18.57
N LEU A 558 13.89 1.32 18.61
CA LEU A 558 13.02 1.20 17.43
C LEU A 558 13.40 2.22 16.36
N VAL A 559 13.49 3.51 16.72
CA VAL A 559 13.84 4.60 15.81
C VAL A 559 15.23 4.41 15.22
N ALA A 560 16.22 4.05 16.05
CA ALA A 560 17.57 3.76 15.59
C ALA A 560 17.59 2.58 14.61
N MET A 561 16.78 1.54 14.86
CA MET A 561 16.65 0.39 13.98
C MET A 561 16.07 0.79 12.61
N ILE A 562 14.96 1.55 12.60
CA ILE A 562 14.32 2.04 11.38
C ILE A 562 15.31 2.90 10.57
N LYS A 563 15.92 3.92 11.20
CA LYS A 563 16.88 4.82 10.56
C LYS A 563 18.13 4.10 10.03
N ARG A 564 18.56 3.01 10.69
CA ARG A 564 19.70 2.20 10.25
C ARG A 564 19.34 1.31 9.06
N LYS A 565 18.21 0.58 9.13
CA LYS A 565 17.78 -0.34 8.07
C LYS A 565 17.34 0.38 6.80
N PHE A 566 16.74 1.57 6.94
CA PHE A 566 16.03 2.25 5.86
C PHE A 566 16.57 3.66 5.54
N ARG A 567 17.88 3.85 5.69
CA ARG A 567 18.57 5.13 5.44
C ARG A 567 18.27 5.76 4.07
N SER A 568 18.14 4.95 3.02
CA SER A 568 17.86 5.40 1.66
C SER A 568 16.37 5.44 1.33
N ARG A 569 15.48 5.29 2.33
CA ARG A 569 14.02 5.19 2.16
C ARG A 569 13.36 6.32 2.94
N PRO A 570 13.10 7.47 2.28
CA PRO A 570 12.62 8.66 2.96
C PRO A 570 11.33 8.46 3.76
N ASP A 571 10.40 7.61 3.32
CA ASP A 571 9.14 7.37 4.06
C ASP A 571 9.35 6.68 5.40
N TYR A 572 10.37 5.82 5.51
CA TYR A 572 10.74 5.21 6.78
C TYR A 572 11.45 6.21 7.70
N LEU A 573 12.23 7.13 7.14
CA LEU A 573 12.78 8.24 7.91
C LEU A 573 11.66 9.16 8.42
N ALA A 574 10.63 9.38 7.62
CA ALA A 574 9.43 10.11 8.03
C ALA A 574 8.66 9.39 9.14
N MET A 575 8.51 8.06 9.03
CA MET A 575 7.91 7.24 10.09
C MET A 575 8.71 7.35 11.40
N ALA A 576 10.04 7.23 11.33
CA ALA A 576 10.91 7.38 12.50
C ALA A 576 10.82 8.80 13.11
N ALA A 577 10.73 9.83 12.26
CA ALA A 577 10.54 11.21 12.70
C ALA A 577 9.22 11.41 13.47
N ARG A 578 8.11 10.82 13.01
CA ARG A 578 6.83 10.87 13.73
C ARG A 578 6.92 10.21 15.10
N VAL A 579 7.55 9.04 15.19
CA VAL A 579 7.77 8.35 16.46
C VAL A 579 8.59 9.21 17.42
N GLU A 580 9.62 9.90 16.90
CA GLU A 580 10.40 10.83 17.70
C GLU A 580 9.53 11.97 18.26
N ASP A 581 8.71 12.61 17.42
CA ASP A 581 7.85 13.73 17.83
C ASP A 581 6.81 13.32 18.87
N GLU A 582 6.14 12.20 18.63
CA GLU A 582 4.97 11.80 19.41
C GLU A 582 5.35 11.13 20.73
N TYR A 583 6.41 10.31 20.74
CA TYR A 583 6.70 9.43 21.88
C TYR A 583 8.05 9.68 22.55
N ILE A 584 9.04 10.26 21.85
CA ILE A 584 10.39 10.47 22.40
C ILE A 584 10.56 11.88 22.92
N PHE A 585 10.21 12.89 22.12
CA PHE A 585 10.45 14.29 22.44
C PHE A 585 9.74 14.75 23.72
N PRO A 586 8.50 14.32 24.02
CA PRO A 586 7.85 14.64 25.29
C PRO A 586 8.58 14.10 26.53
N MET A 587 9.40 13.04 26.36
CA MET A 587 10.14 12.40 27.46
C MET A 587 11.59 12.92 27.59
N ARG A 588 12.03 13.83 26.71
CA ARG A 588 13.40 14.34 26.63
C ARG A 588 13.46 15.85 26.80
N ASP A 589 14.65 16.35 27.16
CA ASP A 589 14.88 17.78 27.21
C ASP A 589 14.87 18.41 25.81
N ALA A 590 14.29 19.61 25.70
CA ALA A 590 14.12 20.31 24.43
C ALA A 590 15.45 20.62 23.72
N SER A 591 16.55 20.78 24.47
CA SER A 591 17.86 21.06 23.89
C SER A 591 18.43 19.85 23.13
N THR A 592 18.20 18.64 23.67
CA THR A 592 18.55 17.37 23.03
C THR A 592 17.67 17.13 21.81
N ASN A 593 16.36 17.36 21.90
CA ASN A 593 15.44 17.24 20.77
C ASN A 593 15.87 18.14 19.60
N LYS A 594 16.18 19.41 19.88
CA LYS A 594 16.67 20.36 18.87
C LYS A 594 17.94 19.88 18.15
N ARG A 595 18.90 19.31 18.90
CA ARG A 595 20.13 18.74 18.31
C ARG A 595 19.83 17.51 17.45
N HIS A 596 18.86 16.68 17.85
CA HIS A 596 18.43 15.50 17.10
C HIS A 596 17.82 15.88 15.75
N VAL A 597 16.81 16.76 15.75
CA VAL A 597 16.14 17.17 14.50
C VAL A 597 17.12 17.84 13.54
N ALA A 598 18.04 18.68 14.04
CA ALA A 598 19.07 19.31 13.21
C ALA A 598 20.05 18.29 12.59
N ARG A 599 20.35 17.18 13.28
CA ARG A 599 21.17 16.09 12.76
C ARG A 599 20.43 15.30 11.69
N ASP A 600 19.15 15.00 11.91
CA ASP A 600 18.33 14.26 10.97
C ASP A 600 18.11 15.03 9.67
N LEU A 601 17.89 16.35 9.75
CA LEU A 601 17.78 17.20 8.55
C LEU A 601 19.05 17.11 7.69
N LYS A 602 20.24 17.25 8.31
CA LYS A 602 21.53 17.09 7.59
C LYS A 602 21.70 15.70 6.99
N LYS A 603 21.21 14.67 7.68
CA LYS A 603 21.29 13.28 7.21
C LYS A 603 20.35 13.05 6.02
N LEU A 604 19.12 13.54 6.12
CA LEU A 604 18.13 13.51 5.04
C LEU A 604 18.70 14.15 3.77
N GLU A 605 19.29 15.34 3.90
CA GLU A 605 19.93 16.04 2.78
C GLU A 605 21.05 15.23 2.12
N LYS A 606 21.90 14.59 2.94
CA LYS A 606 23.02 13.79 2.44
C LYS A 606 22.58 12.49 1.76
N GLU A 607 21.52 11.86 2.27
CA GLU A 607 21.12 10.51 1.85
C GLU A 607 20.12 10.48 0.67
N THR A 608 19.56 11.62 0.29
CA THR A 608 18.47 11.69 -0.71
C THR A 608 18.78 12.49 -1.96
N ASP A 609 20.05 12.79 -2.25
CA ASP A 609 20.58 13.44 -3.48
C ASP A 609 19.56 14.43 -4.10
N GLU A 610 19.35 15.56 -3.39
CA GLU A 610 18.40 16.66 -3.65
C GLU A 610 17.06 16.67 -2.86
N GLY A 611 16.76 15.64 -2.06
CA GLY A 611 15.75 15.75 -0.98
C GLY A 611 14.32 15.37 -1.33
N ARG A 612 13.59 14.81 -0.36
CA ARG A 612 12.11 14.82 -0.33
C ARG A 612 11.64 16.18 0.21
N SER A 613 10.95 16.97 -0.63
CA SER A 613 10.58 18.37 -0.33
C SER A 613 9.62 18.49 0.84
N ASP A 614 8.64 17.61 0.90
CA ASP A 614 7.75 17.42 2.05
C ASP A 614 8.53 17.17 3.35
N LEU A 615 9.50 16.24 3.34
CA LEU A 615 10.25 15.88 4.54
C LEU A 615 11.22 16.97 5.01
N THR A 616 11.80 17.72 4.07
CA THR A 616 12.65 18.87 4.39
C THR A 616 11.84 19.94 5.12
N SER A 617 10.70 20.36 4.55
CA SER A 617 9.81 21.35 5.15
C SER A 617 9.23 20.86 6.49
N ALA A 618 8.90 19.57 6.62
CA ALA A 618 8.44 18.99 7.88
C ALA A 618 9.52 19.05 8.98
N ALA A 619 10.76 18.68 8.66
CA ALA A 619 11.87 18.71 9.62
C ALA A 619 12.21 20.13 10.11
N ILE A 620 12.04 21.15 9.27
CA ILE A 620 12.23 22.55 9.67
C ILE A 620 11.08 23.01 10.56
N LYS A 621 9.84 22.64 10.23
CA LYS A 621 8.68 22.91 11.10
C LYS A 621 8.87 22.30 12.49
N ARG A 622 9.30 21.04 12.57
CA ARG A 622 9.65 20.38 13.85
C ARG A 622 10.67 21.17 14.68
N GLN A 623 11.72 21.71 14.05
CA GLN A 623 12.68 22.57 14.76
C GLN A 623 12.05 23.87 15.24
N ALA A 624 11.14 24.45 14.46
CA ALA A 624 10.42 25.66 14.85
C ALA A 624 9.46 25.41 16.02
N ASP A 625 8.73 24.28 16.01
CA ASP A 625 7.83 23.89 17.10
C ASP A 625 8.59 23.77 18.42
N LEU A 626 9.74 23.08 18.44
CA LEU A 626 10.61 22.97 19.62
C LEU A 626 11.15 24.33 20.10
N LEU A 627 11.40 25.28 19.20
CA LEU A 627 11.79 26.64 19.58
C LEU A 627 10.62 27.41 20.19
N MET A 628 9.42 27.26 19.62
CA MET A 628 8.22 27.91 20.12
C MET A 628 7.76 27.39 21.48
N GLU A 629 7.89 26.08 21.75
CA GLU A 629 7.63 25.50 23.07
C GLU A 629 8.48 26.18 24.16
N ASN A 630 9.69 26.63 23.82
CA ASN A 630 10.58 27.38 24.71
C ASN A 630 10.34 28.91 24.67
N GLY A 631 9.32 29.38 23.95
CA GLY A 631 9.04 30.81 23.74
C GLY A 631 10.06 31.54 22.86
N ASP A 632 10.97 30.85 22.18
CA ASP A 632 12.05 31.44 21.39
C ASP A 632 11.60 31.91 20.01
N LYS A 633 10.74 32.93 19.99
CA LYS A 633 10.24 33.58 18.75
C LYS A 633 11.38 34.10 17.87
N ALA A 634 12.46 34.59 18.48
CA ALA A 634 13.63 35.09 17.77
C ALA A 634 14.38 33.95 17.06
N GLY A 635 14.52 32.81 17.72
CA GLY A 635 15.07 31.58 17.16
C GLY A 635 14.25 31.07 15.98
N VAL A 636 12.92 31.10 16.07
CA VAL A 636 12.03 30.73 14.95
C VAL A 636 12.22 31.65 13.76
N ALA A 637 12.26 32.97 13.99
CA ALA A 637 12.54 33.94 12.93
C ALA A 637 13.90 33.69 12.27
N ALA A 638 14.94 33.46 13.06
CA ALA A 638 16.28 33.15 12.56
C ALA A 638 16.33 31.84 11.76
N LEU A 639 15.64 30.80 12.23
CA LEU A 639 15.54 29.49 11.58
C LEU A 639 14.87 29.61 10.21
N TYR A 640 13.70 30.23 10.12
CA TYR A 640 12.99 30.37 8.85
C TYR A 640 13.71 31.31 7.89
N ARG A 641 14.29 32.42 8.37
CA ARG A 641 15.13 33.31 7.54
C ARG A 641 16.30 32.55 6.91
N LYS A 642 17.01 31.76 7.71
CA LYS A 642 18.12 30.92 7.23
C LYS A 642 17.64 29.84 6.28
N SER A 643 16.58 29.12 6.62
CA SER A 643 16.05 28.01 5.82
C SER A 643 15.49 28.47 4.49
N MET A 644 14.75 29.58 4.46
CA MET A 644 14.28 30.19 3.21
C MET A 644 15.44 30.54 2.28
N LYS A 645 16.60 30.98 2.81
CA LYS A 645 17.81 31.20 2.01
C LYS A 645 18.42 29.88 1.54
N ASP A 646 18.63 28.92 2.45
CA ASP A 646 19.35 27.67 2.17
C ASP A 646 18.60 26.78 1.15
N TYR A 647 17.25 26.79 1.18
CA TYR A 647 16.40 26.01 0.28
C TYR A 647 15.78 26.82 -0.87
N ALA A 648 16.23 28.05 -1.10
CA ALA A 648 15.65 28.90 -2.15
C ALA A 648 15.82 28.35 -3.58
N ARG A 649 16.64 27.31 -3.80
CA ARG A 649 16.73 26.61 -5.09
C ARG A 649 15.54 25.65 -5.35
N ARG A 650 14.71 25.42 -4.35
CA ARG A 650 13.52 24.56 -4.37
C ARG A 650 12.31 25.43 -4.04
N ALA A 651 11.69 25.99 -5.07
CA ALA A 651 10.64 26.99 -4.97
C ALA A 651 9.45 26.49 -4.15
N GLU A 652 9.12 25.20 -4.25
CA GLU A 652 8.09 24.53 -3.47
C GLU A 652 8.43 24.45 -1.98
N VAL A 653 9.70 24.18 -1.63
CA VAL A 653 10.17 24.19 -0.23
C VAL A 653 10.16 25.62 0.31
N PHE A 654 10.69 26.57 -0.46
CA PHE A 654 10.66 27.99 -0.10
C PHE A 654 9.22 28.47 0.19
N GLU A 655 8.27 28.10 -0.67
CA GLU A 655 6.87 28.44 -0.50
C GLU A 655 6.25 27.81 0.75
N ALA A 656 6.52 26.52 0.99
CA ALA A 656 6.08 25.84 2.20
C ALA A 656 6.63 26.51 3.46
N LEU A 657 7.92 26.87 3.48
CA LEU A 657 8.58 27.53 4.60
C LEU A 657 7.99 28.92 4.91
N MET A 658 7.66 29.72 3.90
CA MET A 658 6.95 30.99 4.12
C MET A 658 5.57 30.76 4.75
N GLY A 659 4.84 29.75 4.25
CA GLY A 659 3.54 29.35 4.79
C GLY A 659 3.61 28.98 6.26
N GLN A 660 4.56 28.10 6.61
CA GLN A 660 4.80 27.67 7.98
C GLN A 660 5.26 28.84 8.87
N TYR A 661 6.19 29.67 8.41
CA TYR A 661 6.65 30.81 9.20
C TYR A 661 5.50 31.77 9.54
N TYR A 662 4.62 32.03 8.56
CA TYR A 662 3.43 32.86 8.77
C TYR A 662 2.53 32.34 9.89
N GLU A 663 2.37 31.02 10.05
CA GLU A 663 1.55 30.43 11.14
C GLU A 663 2.03 30.88 12.54
N TYR A 664 3.34 31.05 12.73
CA TYR A 664 3.90 31.46 14.03
C TYR A 664 3.80 32.96 14.31
N VAL A 665 3.72 33.79 13.26
CA VAL A 665 3.74 35.25 13.39
C VAL A 665 2.40 35.89 13.06
N SER A 666 1.40 35.13 12.60
CA SER A 666 0.17 35.68 12.00
C SER A 666 -0.64 36.63 12.89
N GLN A 667 -0.47 36.53 14.22
CA GLN A 667 -1.17 37.36 15.20
C GLN A 667 -0.48 38.71 15.46
N ASP A 668 0.76 38.87 15.00
CA ASP A 668 1.55 40.10 15.18
C ASP A 668 1.79 40.75 13.81
N GLN A 669 1.12 41.88 13.59
CA GLN A 669 1.18 42.61 12.33
C GLN A 669 2.60 43.06 11.97
N GLU A 670 3.40 43.50 12.95
CA GLU A 670 4.77 43.95 12.72
C GLU A 670 5.67 42.75 12.37
N ALA A 671 5.50 41.63 13.05
CA ALA A 671 6.23 40.40 12.75
C ALA A 671 5.87 39.84 11.35
N VAL A 672 4.60 39.91 10.94
CA VAL A 672 4.17 39.55 9.57
C VAL A 672 4.84 40.47 8.54
N LEU A 673 4.89 41.78 8.81
CA LEU A 673 5.55 42.74 7.92
C LEU A 673 7.06 42.45 7.80
N GLN A 674 7.71 42.11 8.90
CA GLN A 674 9.13 41.75 8.90
C GLN A 674 9.39 40.46 8.12
N MET A 675 8.56 39.44 8.31
CA MET A 675 8.61 38.20 7.53
C MET A 675 8.44 38.47 6.03
N ALA A 676 7.50 39.33 5.64
CA ALA A 676 7.27 39.69 4.24
C ALA A 676 8.52 40.34 3.59
N LYS A 677 9.23 41.21 4.32
CA LYS A 677 10.50 41.82 3.87
C LYS A 677 11.60 40.78 3.67
N GLU A 678 11.72 39.83 4.59
CA GLU A 678 12.73 38.76 4.52
C GLU A 678 12.45 37.77 3.40
N ALA A 679 11.17 37.41 3.21
CA ALA A 679 10.70 36.60 2.11
C ALA A 679 10.94 37.29 0.76
N GLU A 680 10.60 38.58 0.63
CA GLU A 680 10.87 39.35 -0.59
C GLU A 680 12.38 39.42 -0.90
N SER A 681 13.21 39.68 0.10
CA SER A 681 14.67 39.73 -0.06
C SER A 681 15.24 38.41 -0.59
N SER A 682 14.83 37.29 0.01
CA SER A 682 15.24 35.96 -0.41
C SER A 682 14.69 35.61 -1.79
N TYR A 683 13.43 35.95 -2.05
CA TYR A 683 12.77 35.79 -3.34
C TYR A 683 13.54 36.50 -4.45
N ASN A 684 13.81 37.80 -4.30
CA ASN A 684 14.49 38.60 -5.31
C ASN A 684 15.92 38.12 -5.58
N ARG A 685 16.59 37.53 -4.58
CA ARG A 685 17.97 37.07 -4.69
C ARG A 685 18.11 35.68 -5.30
N TYR A 686 17.18 34.77 -5.04
CA TYR A 686 17.37 33.35 -5.32
C TYR A 686 16.25 32.70 -6.14
N ILE A 687 15.01 33.16 -6.01
CA ILE A 687 13.84 32.58 -6.70
C ILE A 687 13.56 33.34 -7.99
N ARG A 688 13.52 34.67 -7.93
CA ARG A 688 13.22 35.54 -9.06
C ARG A 688 14.29 35.41 -10.12
N THR A 689 13.91 34.94 -11.29
CA THR A 689 14.81 34.85 -12.44
C THR A 689 14.32 35.70 -13.62
N LYS A 690 15.21 35.89 -14.59
CA LYS A 690 14.89 36.40 -15.94
C LYS A 690 14.67 35.23 -16.92
N SER A 691 14.19 34.08 -16.43
CA SER A 691 13.96 32.89 -17.25
C SER A 691 12.94 33.16 -18.36
N GLY A 692 13.15 32.56 -19.54
CA GLY A 692 12.15 32.49 -20.60
C GLY A 692 11.14 31.34 -20.42
N ASP A 693 11.37 30.43 -19.46
CA ASP A 693 10.46 29.32 -19.18
C ASP A 693 9.18 29.81 -18.50
N TYR A 694 8.06 29.72 -19.21
CA TYR A 694 6.73 30.12 -18.74
C TYR A 694 6.38 29.50 -17.38
N PHE A 695 6.60 28.20 -17.21
CA PHE A 695 6.21 27.48 -16.00
C PHE A 695 6.99 27.94 -14.78
N LYS A 696 8.30 28.11 -14.94
CA LYS A 696 9.16 28.67 -13.90
C LYS A 696 8.72 30.09 -13.53
N VAL A 697 8.50 30.98 -14.52
CA VAL A 697 8.03 32.34 -14.25
C VAL A 697 6.65 32.35 -13.59
N LYS A 698 5.74 31.44 -13.96
CA LYS A 698 4.42 31.29 -13.34
C LYS A 698 4.54 30.91 -11.86
N LYS A 699 5.40 29.94 -11.51
CA LYS A 699 5.68 29.56 -10.11
C LYS A 699 6.29 30.73 -9.33
N GLU A 700 7.27 31.41 -9.90
CA GLU A 700 7.88 32.60 -9.30
C GLU A 700 6.86 33.73 -9.08
N ALA A 701 5.96 33.97 -10.02
CA ALA A 701 4.90 34.97 -9.91
C ALA A 701 3.85 34.59 -8.84
N ALA A 702 3.50 33.31 -8.73
CA ALA A 702 2.63 32.81 -7.66
C ALA A 702 3.25 33.05 -6.27
N ILE A 703 4.54 32.75 -6.09
CA ILE A 703 5.29 33.05 -4.87
C ILE A 703 5.27 34.56 -4.58
N GLN A 704 5.48 35.41 -5.59
CA GLN A 704 5.44 36.86 -5.43
C GLN A 704 4.07 37.38 -4.99
N ARG A 705 2.97 36.82 -5.51
CA ARG A 705 1.60 37.13 -5.08
C ARG A 705 1.37 36.72 -3.63
N ARG A 706 1.92 35.58 -3.20
CA ARG A 706 1.84 35.12 -1.81
C ARG A 706 2.57 36.09 -0.86
N ILE A 707 3.77 36.54 -1.24
CA ILE A 707 4.52 37.59 -0.51
C ILE A 707 3.72 38.89 -0.46
N ALA A 708 3.07 39.29 -1.55
CA ALA A 708 2.18 40.45 -1.56
C ALA A 708 1.04 40.33 -0.54
N GLY A 709 0.42 39.13 -0.45
CA GLY A 709 -0.59 38.85 0.57
C GLY A 709 -0.06 38.99 2.00
N TYR A 710 1.20 38.63 2.26
CA TYR A 710 1.82 38.87 3.57
C TYR A 710 2.09 40.36 3.84
N TYR A 711 2.51 41.14 2.84
CA TYR A 711 2.62 42.60 2.99
C TYR A 711 1.29 43.28 3.33
N GLU A 712 0.21 42.85 2.68
CA GLU A 712 -1.14 43.36 2.97
C GLU A 712 -1.57 43.05 4.41
N LYS A 713 -1.38 41.80 4.85
CA LYS A 713 -1.64 41.39 6.23
C LYS A 713 -0.76 42.11 7.25
N GLY A 714 0.48 42.46 6.88
CA GLY A 714 1.40 43.29 7.66
C GLY A 714 1.12 44.81 7.58
N GLY A 715 -0.02 45.24 7.02
CA GLY A 715 -0.44 46.64 6.98
C GLY A 715 0.17 47.48 5.84
N ASN A 716 0.86 46.87 4.88
CA ASN A 716 1.50 47.57 3.75
C ASN A 716 0.84 47.27 2.41
N GLY A 717 -0.39 47.76 2.23
CA GLY A 717 -1.17 47.58 0.99
C GLY A 717 -0.48 48.16 -0.26
N LYS A 718 0.20 49.31 -0.13
CA LYS A 718 0.92 49.93 -1.27
C LYS A 718 1.99 49.00 -1.85
N LYS A 719 2.76 48.33 -0.98
CA LYS A 719 3.78 47.37 -1.42
C LYS A 719 3.14 46.09 -1.96
N ALA A 720 2.07 45.60 -1.35
CA ALA A 720 1.32 44.45 -1.85
C ALA A 720 0.84 44.68 -3.29
N ASP A 721 0.22 45.82 -3.58
CA ASP A 721 -0.28 46.16 -4.92
C ASP A 721 0.85 46.28 -5.94
N SER A 722 1.98 46.88 -5.54
CA SER A 722 3.19 46.97 -6.37
C SER A 722 3.69 45.57 -6.78
N LEU A 723 3.77 44.64 -5.83
CA LEU A 723 4.20 43.27 -6.08
C LEU A 723 3.21 42.47 -6.93
N ARG A 724 1.90 42.64 -6.73
CA ARG A 724 0.85 42.01 -7.56
C ARG A 724 0.96 42.46 -9.01
N LYS A 725 1.06 43.78 -9.25
CA LYS A 725 1.21 44.36 -10.59
C LYS A 725 2.50 43.88 -11.28
N ASP A 726 3.62 43.79 -10.55
CA ASP A 726 4.86 43.25 -11.10
C ASP A 726 4.75 41.75 -11.43
N ALA A 727 4.16 40.94 -10.55
CA ALA A 727 3.92 39.52 -10.80
C ALA A 727 3.03 39.30 -12.03
N GLU A 728 1.93 40.05 -12.15
CA GLU A 728 1.04 40.03 -13.32
C GLU A 728 1.76 40.44 -14.60
N LYS A 729 2.56 41.52 -14.57
CA LYS A 729 3.34 41.97 -15.72
C LYS A 729 4.33 40.89 -16.16
N ARG A 730 5.01 40.23 -15.22
CA ARG A 730 5.98 39.17 -15.51
C ARG A 730 5.32 37.94 -16.11
N GLU A 731 4.21 37.49 -15.54
CA GLU A 731 3.45 36.37 -16.10
C GLU A 731 2.87 36.70 -17.47
N LYS A 732 2.33 37.90 -17.67
CA LYS A 732 1.87 38.36 -19.00
C LYS A 732 3.01 38.38 -20.01
N ASN A 733 4.20 38.82 -19.60
CA ASN A 733 5.37 38.84 -20.47
C ASN A 733 5.88 37.43 -20.79
N SER A 734 5.83 36.47 -19.87
CA SER A 734 6.27 35.10 -20.15
C SER A 734 5.35 34.34 -21.12
N LYS A 735 4.13 34.84 -21.34
CA LYS A 735 3.23 34.33 -22.38
C LYS A 735 3.57 34.85 -23.78
N LYS A 736 4.35 35.93 -23.90
CA LYS A 736 4.70 36.52 -25.20
C LYS A 736 5.57 35.55 -26.00
N GLY A 737 5.13 35.18 -27.19
CA GLY A 737 5.81 34.21 -28.06
C GLY A 737 5.21 32.81 -28.04
N ILE A 738 4.31 32.51 -27.09
CA ILE A 738 3.48 31.32 -27.16
C ILE A 738 2.37 31.60 -28.18
N ARG A 739 2.34 30.81 -29.26
CA ARG A 739 1.34 30.90 -30.32
C ARG A 739 0.24 29.89 -30.06
N GLU A 740 -0.97 30.22 -30.50
CA GLU A 740 -2.04 29.23 -30.57
C GLU A 740 -1.64 28.16 -31.59
N GLU A 741 -1.83 26.91 -31.23
CA GLU A 741 -1.64 25.77 -32.11
C GLU A 741 -2.97 25.56 -32.85
N ASN A 742 -2.92 25.70 -34.18
CA ASN A 742 -4.05 25.44 -35.08
C ASN A 742 -4.26 23.95 -35.30
#